data_AF-A0A9E3NKS0-F1
#
_entry.id   AF-A0A9E3NKS0-F1
#
_cell.length_a   1.000
_cell.length_b   1.000
_cell.length_c   1.000
_cell.angle_alpha   90.00
_cell.angle_beta   90.00
_cell.angle_gamma   90.00
#
_symmetry.space_group_name_H-M   'P 1'
#
loop_
_entity.id
_entity.type
_entity.pdbx_description
1 polymer ?
#
loop_
_entity_poly.entity_id
_entity_poly.type
_entity_poly.pdbx_seq_one_letter_code
_entity_poly.pdbx_strand_id
1 'polypeptide(L)'
;MFVKQLIGLSGILIMIACGCQQSFAQGKPARYAGPYTLGNSLTGNVDYHYVLSQRDTVKHGPFLFNSVARDSINTGSINSVTLKGSYSNGLKIGEWVFSSKKIQPLGKLRERDYQIVYQSKGSEFVAQGFFKEGKPHGKWLLVEQHIEDSSPTDTLLVVNAEFKDGIMRGDVNGIFNQVVFSGSINDEGFVDGRWLFRYPKLDNKKREEYRFFEDGVQVKHFLLNGSDTIVLEHRGVDKVFTTKEDWETLAVNGRYFEVFGFIDHAPDQLTAERIDQTNALIQNVLSQFYEKSGMKFWSLSGGSDTFKNVLVRLKRVHFTDEERRRIGDIVTLTREATDMFEYFFEESGIEVDRLANEELMLYYQVLKIYKQQVDRISKLVNQFSSPAFEYMNRNELLKSLCDQLVYPRQIGFDFKGEHKVVEYNFPAIAQHSYPIAESIILHLNDILSDVERIENEVDRILESKLRQARLNDKEKNLIRKKDSLISLYNNTFEDEAFNEFHQQVASRILNQVSDSFERYANLELQQKIDTIDYFNSCFESFLQLYKVQTEIPAKLKRLDEAYTRTVWNPYTMTDMQERMKERVYNAYELNILPFYLKDMESSVDCDDVAAKLLNFEMIYRRMMELREQDTKDIERSLRGLNSTTRILQVLNINLHSN
;
A
#
# COMPACT_ATOMS: atom_id res chain seq x y z
N MET A 1 54.28 -118.04 10.85
CA MET A 1 54.61 -116.66 11.25
C MET A 1 54.35 -115.77 10.04
N PHE A 2 53.34 -114.91 10.15
CA PHE A 2 52.66 -114.07 9.14
C PHE A 2 53.61 -113.36 8.15
N VAL A 3 53.49 -113.33 6.81
CA VAL A 3 52.44 -113.39 5.76
C VAL A 3 51.71 -112.06 5.43
N LYS A 4 52.13 -111.48 4.28
CA LYS A 4 51.42 -110.76 3.17
C LYS A 4 50.82 -109.35 3.43
N GLN A 5 51.19 -108.31 2.65
CA GLN A 5 50.72 -107.94 1.26
C GLN A 5 49.19 -107.63 1.23
N LEU A 6 48.61 -106.61 0.59
CA LEU A 6 48.85 -105.91 -0.69
C LEU A 6 47.76 -104.79 -0.87
N ILE A 7 48.04 -103.71 -1.63
CA ILE A 7 47.16 -102.85 -2.51
C ILE A 7 45.87 -102.20 -1.92
N GLY A 8 45.51 -100.93 -2.19
CA GLY A 8 46.02 -99.88 -3.08
C GLY A 8 44.96 -98.81 -3.40
N LEU A 9 45.41 -97.81 -4.18
CA LEU A 9 44.69 -96.79 -4.96
C LEU A 9 44.08 -95.53 -4.30
N SER A 10 44.80 -94.43 -4.58
CA SER A 10 44.34 -93.28 -5.37
C SER A 10 43.50 -92.18 -4.71
N GLY A 11 44.12 -91.01 -4.58
CA GLY A 11 43.45 -89.76 -4.27
C GLY A 11 44.44 -88.60 -4.11
N ILE A 12 45.17 -88.29 -5.19
CA ILE A 12 46.01 -87.09 -5.30
C ILE A 12 45.09 -85.87 -5.23
N LEU A 13 45.20 -85.07 -4.17
CA LEU A 13 44.75 -83.68 -4.17
C LEU A 13 45.96 -82.79 -3.81
N ILE A 14 46.66 -82.36 -4.85
CA ILE A 14 47.67 -81.31 -4.78
C ILE A 14 46.90 -80.00 -4.62
N MET A 15 46.75 -79.54 -3.37
CA MET A 15 46.40 -78.14 -3.10
C MET A 15 47.65 -77.30 -3.35
N ILE A 16 47.74 -76.79 -4.58
CA ILE A 16 48.57 -75.63 -4.90
C ILE A 16 47.99 -74.46 -4.09
N ALA A 17 48.49 -74.26 -2.88
CA ALA A 17 48.35 -73.01 -2.16
C ALA A 17 49.19 -71.98 -2.93
N CYS A 18 48.60 -71.45 -4.00
CA CYS A 18 49.12 -70.32 -4.74
C CYS A 18 49.03 -69.13 -3.79
N GLY A 19 50.11 -68.89 -3.05
CA GLY A 19 50.35 -67.65 -2.32
C GLY A 19 50.43 -66.50 -3.31
N CYS A 20 49.28 -66.02 -3.77
CA CYS A 20 49.14 -64.65 -4.23
C CYS A 20 49.12 -63.76 -2.99
N GLN A 21 50.31 -63.53 -2.42
CA GLN A 21 50.57 -62.25 -1.77
C GLN A 21 50.50 -61.21 -2.90
N GLN A 22 49.29 -60.76 -3.23
CA GLN A 22 49.12 -59.49 -3.91
C GLN A 22 49.53 -58.42 -2.89
N SER A 23 50.83 -58.14 -2.85
CA SER A 23 51.29 -56.81 -2.50
C SER A 23 50.55 -55.85 -3.43
N PHE A 24 49.46 -55.25 -2.96
CA PHE A 24 48.96 -54.04 -3.57
C PHE A 24 50.12 -53.06 -3.53
N ALA A 25 50.81 -52.93 -4.65
CA ALA A 25 51.69 -51.81 -4.88
C ALA A 25 50.81 -50.56 -4.70
N GLN A 26 50.93 -49.89 -3.55
CA GLN A 26 50.46 -48.52 -3.41
C GLN A 26 51.27 -47.72 -4.43
N GLY A 27 50.70 -47.55 -5.62
CA GLY A 27 51.29 -46.74 -6.66
C GLY A 27 51.63 -45.38 -6.08
N LYS A 28 52.86 -44.89 -6.34
CA LYS A 28 53.26 -43.55 -5.90
C LYS A 28 52.18 -42.56 -6.35
N PRO A 29 51.72 -41.64 -5.47
CA PRO A 29 50.71 -40.66 -5.85
C PRO A 29 51.19 -39.88 -7.07
N ALA A 30 50.37 -39.85 -8.12
CA ALA A 30 50.59 -38.99 -9.28
C ALA A 30 50.17 -37.56 -8.93
N ARG A 31 50.78 -36.55 -9.55
CA ARG A 31 50.50 -35.14 -9.30
C ARG A 31 49.86 -34.50 -10.53
N TYR A 32 48.80 -33.72 -10.31
CA TYR A 32 48.21 -32.86 -11.32
C TYR A 32 48.34 -31.40 -10.87
N ALA A 33 48.85 -30.55 -11.75
CA ALA A 33 48.93 -29.10 -11.55
C ALA A 33 48.49 -28.38 -12.82
N GLY A 34 47.46 -27.54 -12.73
CA GLY A 34 46.91 -26.84 -13.90
C GLY A 34 45.51 -26.28 -13.68
N PRO A 35 44.86 -25.81 -14.76
CA PRO A 35 43.50 -25.30 -14.72
C PRO A 35 42.51 -26.33 -14.17
N TYR A 36 41.55 -25.87 -13.37
CA TYR A 36 40.53 -26.68 -12.73
C TYR A 36 39.29 -25.85 -12.43
N THR A 37 38.12 -26.48 -12.53
CA THR A 37 36.85 -25.88 -12.11
C THR A 37 36.40 -26.59 -10.83
N LEU A 38 36.35 -25.86 -9.72
CA LEU A 38 35.83 -26.34 -8.46
C LEU A 38 34.30 -26.22 -8.46
N GLY A 39 33.60 -27.33 -8.22
CA GLY A 39 32.15 -27.41 -8.44
C GLY A 39 31.79 -27.09 -9.90
N ASN A 40 30.77 -26.24 -10.10
CA ASN A 40 30.24 -25.91 -11.44
C ASN A 40 30.60 -24.50 -11.93
N SER A 41 31.27 -23.67 -11.13
CA SER A 41 31.38 -22.24 -11.41
C SER A 41 32.72 -21.59 -11.06
N LEU A 42 33.50 -22.17 -10.14
CA LEU A 42 34.71 -21.52 -9.64
C LEU A 42 35.95 -22.02 -10.41
N THR A 43 36.36 -21.24 -11.42
CA THR A 43 37.54 -21.55 -12.24
C THR A 43 38.82 -21.04 -11.60
N GLY A 44 39.88 -21.83 -11.65
CA GLY A 44 41.17 -21.49 -11.07
C GLY A 44 42.25 -22.50 -11.44
N ASN A 45 43.33 -22.51 -10.67
CA ASN A 45 44.39 -23.50 -10.76
C ASN A 45 44.35 -24.41 -9.54
N VAL A 46 44.62 -25.68 -9.75
CA VAL A 46 44.74 -26.69 -8.69
C VAL A 46 46.13 -27.32 -8.72
N ASP A 47 46.59 -27.80 -7.58
CA ASP A 47 47.73 -28.70 -7.40
C ASP A 47 47.31 -29.80 -6.42
N TYR A 48 47.22 -31.03 -6.89
CA TYR A 48 46.84 -32.16 -6.04
C TYR A 48 47.49 -33.48 -6.42
N HIS A 49 47.55 -34.37 -5.43
CA HIS A 49 48.01 -35.74 -5.61
C HIS A 49 46.82 -36.70 -5.72
N TYR A 50 46.96 -37.75 -6.53
CA TYR A 50 45.93 -38.76 -6.73
C TYR A 50 46.52 -40.16 -6.93
N VAL A 51 45.68 -41.15 -6.67
CA VAL A 51 45.91 -42.57 -7.00
C VAL A 51 44.86 -43.04 -8.00
N LEU A 52 45.26 -43.91 -8.92
CA LEU A 52 44.32 -44.53 -9.84
C LEU A 52 43.70 -45.76 -9.16
N SER A 53 42.39 -45.74 -8.99
CA SER A 53 41.61 -46.87 -8.46
C SER A 53 40.46 -47.16 -9.41
N GLN A 54 40.35 -48.40 -9.88
CA GLN A 54 39.27 -48.82 -10.79
C GLN A 54 39.10 -47.94 -12.05
N ARG A 55 40.22 -47.41 -12.60
CA ARG A 55 40.28 -46.45 -13.72
C ARG A 55 39.76 -45.03 -13.41
N ASP A 56 39.45 -44.74 -12.15
CA ASP A 56 39.11 -43.39 -11.69
C ASP A 56 40.29 -42.74 -10.94
N THR A 57 40.34 -41.42 -10.96
CA THR A 57 41.32 -40.62 -10.22
C THR A 57 40.80 -40.31 -8.82
N VAL A 58 41.36 -40.97 -7.81
CA VAL A 58 40.99 -40.75 -6.41
C VAL A 58 42.01 -39.81 -5.76
N LYS A 59 41.56 -38.65 -5.29
CA LYS A 59 42.42 -37.67 -4.61
C LYS A 59 43.08 -38.31 -3.38
N HIS A 60 44.40 -38.21 -3.27
CA HIS A 60 45.19 -38.83 -2.20
C HIS A 60 46.51 -38.06 -2.02
N GLY A 61 46.63 -37.33 -0.92
CA GLY A 61 47.75 -36.43 -0.60
C GLY A 61 47.34 -34.94 -0.55
N PRO A 62 48.32 -34.03 -0.56
CA PRO A 62 48.07 -32.58 -0.50
C PRO A 62 47.18 -32.08 -1.64
N PHE A 63 46.36 -31.08 -1.32
CA PHE A 63 45.47 -30.39 -2.26
C PHE A 63 45.53 -28.88 -2.03
N LEU A 64 45.72 -28.13 -3.11
CA LEU A 64 45.66 -26.68 -3.14
C LEU A 64 44.87 -26.22 -4.36
N PHE A 65 43.86 -25.40 -4.15
CA PHE A 65 43.13 -24.72 -5.20
C PHE A 65 43.22 -23.21 -4.98
N ASN A 66 43.50 -22.45 -6.05
CA ASN A 66 43.54 -21.00 -6.07
C ASN A 66 42.74 -20.47 -7.25
N SER A 67 41.80 -19.57 -6.99
CA SER A 67 41.05 -18.83 -7.99
C SER A 67 41.22 -17.34 -7.74
N VAL A 68 41.47 -16.57 -8.80
CA VAL A 68 41.54 -15.11 -8.76
C VAL A 68 40.77 -14.59 -9.97
N ALA A 69 39.75 -13.76 -9.73
CA ALA A 69 38.92 -13.19 -10.78
C ALA A 69 38.61 -11.72 -10.47
N ARG A 70 38.41 -10.90 -11.50
CA ARG A 70 37.83 -9.56 -11.30
C ARG A 70 36.37 -9.72 -10.89
N ASP A 71 35.92 -8.88 -9.96
CA ASP A 71 34.52 -8.83 -9.58
C ASP A 71 33.68 -8.33 -10.77
N SER A 72 32.60 -9.07 -11.08
CA SER A 72 31.76 -8.81 -12.25
C SER A 72 30.90 -7.55 -12.11
N ILE A 73 30.70 -7.06 -10.88
CA ILE A 73 29.90 -5.87 -10.57
C ILE A 73 30.81 -4.67 -10.34
N ASN A 74 31.89 -4.86 -9.57
CA ASN A 74 32.89 -3.81 -9.34
C ASN A 74 34.19 -4.18 -10.05
N THR A 75 34.36 -3.75 -11.28
CA THR A 75 35.52 -4.07 -12.13
C THR A 75 36.87 -3.64 -11.56
N GLY A 76 36.87 -2.76 -10.56
CA GLY A 76 38.03 -2.36 -9.77
C GLY A 76 38.38 -3.28 -8.59
N SER A 77 37.55 -4.26 -8.26
CA SER A 77 37.77 -5.25 -7.20
C SER A 77 38.20 -6.61 -7.77
N ILE A 78 38.94 -7.36 -6.96
CA ILE A 78 39.42 -8.70 -7.24
C ILE A 78 38.88 -9.62 -6.16
N ASN A 79 38.25 -10.71 -6.58
CA ASN A 79 37.83 -11.81 -5.72
C ASN A 79 38.87 -12.92 -5.82
N SER A 80 39.31 -13.43 -4.67
CA SER A 80 40.28 -14.53 -4.57
C SER A 80 39.74 -15.61 -3.65
N VAL A 81 39.81 -16.87 -4.08
CA VAL A 81 39.42 -18.02 -3.27
C VAL A 81 40.58 -19.00 -3.20
N THR A 82 40.89 -19.46 -2.00
CA THR A 82 41.90 -20.47 -1.73
C THR A 82 41.29 -21.60 -0.92
N LEU A 83 41.51 -22.83 -1.34
CA LEU A 83 41.12 -24.03 -0.61
C LEU A 83 42.33 -24.96 -0.50
N LYS A 84 42.76 -25.24 0.72
CA LYS A 84 43.97 -25.98 1.03
C LYS A 84 43.70 -27.08 2.04
N GLY A 85 44.28 -28.25 1.85
CA GLY A 85 44.24 -29.34 2.81
C GLY A 85 44.87 -30.62 2.25
N SER A 86 44.40 -31.77 2.73
CA SER A 86 44.87 -33.08 2.27
C SER A 86 43.73 -34.09 2.17
N TYR A 87 43.88 -35.01 1.22
CA TYR A 87 43.00 -36.15 1.04
C TYR A 87 43.67 -37.46 1.43
N SER A 88 42.88 -38.41 1.89
CA SER A 88 43.23 -39.82 1.94
C SER A 88 42.10 -40.62 1.32
N ASN A 89 42.40 -41.33 0.23
CA ASN A 89 41.45 -42.18 -0.50
C ASN A 89 40.13 -41.46 -0.85
N GLY A 90 40.24 -40.23 -1.35
CA GLY A 90 39.10 -39.42 -1.77
C GLY A 90 38.40 -38.65 -0.64
N LEU A 91 38.75 -38.89 0.62
CA LEU A 91 38.17 -38.23 1.78
C LEU A 91 39.08 -37.14 2.34
N LYS A 92 38.51 -36.02 2.78
CA LYS A 92 39.26 -34.96 3.47
C LYS A 92 39.81 -35.49 4.79
N ILE A 93 41.09 -35.20 5.04
CA ILE A 93 41.76 -35.51 6.31
C ILE A 93 42.64 -34.34 6.76
N GLY A 94 42.91 -34.28 8.06
CA GLY A 94 43.84 -33.31 8.62
C GLY A 94 43.27 -31.89 8.62
N GLU A 95 44.15 -30.90 8.72
CA GLU A 95 43.78 -29.50 8.69
C GLU A 95 43.39 -29.05 7.27
N TRP A 96 42.28 -28.32 7.20
CA TRP A 96 41.76 -27.69 6.00
C TRP A 96 41.52 -26.21 6.24
N VAL A 97 41.83 -25.41 5.23
CA VAL A 97 41.66 -23.96 5.26
C VAL A 97 40.94 -23.54 3.98
N PHE A 98 39.83 -22.84 4.16
CA PHE A 98 39.16 -22.08 3.12
C PHE A 98 39.38 -20.59 3.41
N SER A 99 39.80 -19.84 2.40
CA SER A 99 39.94 -18.39 2.46
C SER A 99 39.27 -17.78 1.24
N SER A 100 38.45 -16.75 1.46
CA SER A 100 37.82 -15.94 0.42
C SER A 100 38.14 -14.48 0.69
N LYS A 101 38.62 -13.77 -0.33
CA LYS A 101 39.05 -12.37 -0.25
C LYS A 101 38.33 -11.56 -1.30
N LYS A 102 37.88 -10.37 -0.92
CA LYS A 102 37.44 -9.32 -1.83
C LYS A 102 38.31 -8.11 -1.61
N ILE A 103 39.20 -7.81 -2.54
CA ILE A 103 40.23 -6.79 -2.41
C ILE A 103 40.17 -5.76 -3.53
N GLN A 104 40.49 -4.52 -3.21
CA GLN A 104 40.67 -3.42 -4.15
C GLN A 104 42.12 -2.95 -4.07
N PRO A 105 42.85 -2.93 -5.19
CA PRO A 105 44.20 -2.37 -5.23
C PRO A 105 44.16 -0.86 -4.99
N LEU A 106 45.07 -0.37 -4.14
CA LEU A 106 45.32 1.02 -3.84
C LEU A 106 46.47 1.51 -4.75
N GLY A 107 46.31 2.69 -5.33
CA GLY A 107 47.09 3.20 -6.48
C GLY A 107 48.60 3.42 -6.30
N LYS A 108 49.23 2.95 -5.22
CA LYS A 108 50.69 2.97 -5.03
C LYS A 108 51.29 1.64 -5.48
N LEU A 109 51.90 1.66 -6.66
CA LEU A 109 52.70 0.55 -7.19
C LEU A 109 53.97 0.36 -6.36
N ARG A 110 54.27 -0.88 -5.98
CA ARG A 110 55.57 -1.27 -5.44
C ARG A 110 56.11 -2.45 -6.24
N GLU A 111 57.41 -2.48 -6.45
CA GLU A 111 58.11 -3.64 -7.00
C GLU A 111 58.63 -4.47 -5.82
N ARG A 112 58.44 -5.79 -5.89
CA ARG A 112 58.97 -6.76 -4.93
C ARG A 112 59.29 -8.06 -5.67
N ASP A 113 60.56 -8.47 -5.67
CA ASP A 113 61.02 -9.73 -6.26
C ASP A 113 60.59 -9.93 -7.73
N TYR A 114 60.72 -8.87 -8.54
CA TYR A 114 60.27 -8.81 -9.94
C TYR A 114 58.74 -8.93 -10.13
N GLN A 115 57.97 -8.79 -9.05
CA GLN A 115 56.51 -8.75 -9.06
C GLN A 115 56.02 -7.33 -8.79
N ILE A 116 54.98 -6.91 -9.51
CA ILE A 116 54.25 -5.68 -9.21
C ILE A 116 53.23 -6.01 -8.12
N VAL A 117 53.41 -5.42 -6.94
CA VAL A 117 52.51 -5.57 -5.81
C VAL A 117 51.76 -4.27 -5.54
N TYR A 118 50.46 -4.40 -5.27
CA TYR A 118 49.60 -3.29 -4.88
C TYR A 118 49.36 -3.37 -3.38
N GLN A 119 49.34 -2.22 -2.72
CA GLN A 119 48.66 -2.18 -1.42
C GLN A 119 47.17 -2.47 -1.67
N SER A 120 46.51 -3.18 -0.78
CA SER A 120 45.10 -3.53 -0.96
C SER A 120 44.27 -3.16 0.26
N LYS A 121 43.04 -2.73 0.00
CA LYS A 121 41.98 -2.70 1.02
C LYS A 121 40.89 -3.70 0.66
N GLY A 122 40.10 -4.16 1.64
CA GLY A 122 39.02 -5.10 1.36
C GLY A 122 38.66 -5.95 2.57
N SER A 123 38.13 -7.14 2.32
CA SER A 123 37.79 -8.09 3.38
C SER A 123 38.33 -9.49 3.09
N GLU A 124 38.58 -10.22 4.16
CA GLU A 124 38.96 -11.63 4.12
C GLU A 124 38.06 -12.41 5.06
N PHE A 125 37.57 -13.55 4.57
CA PHE A 125 36.86 -14.56 5.30
C PHE A 125 37.70 -15.85 5.32
N VAL A 126 37.93 -16.43 6.49
CA VAL A 126 38.67 -17.67 6.68
C VAL A 126 37.85 -18.63 7.51
N ALA A 127 37.71 -19.86 7.03
CA ALA A 127 37.20 -20.98 7.79
C ALA A 127 38.27 -22.07 7.81
N GLN A 128 38.67 -22.49 9.01
CA GLN A 128 39.70 -23.50 9.20
C GLN A 128 39.28 -24.53 10.24
N GLY A 129 39.71 -25.77 10.05
CA GLY A 129 39.46 -26.83 11.00
C GLY A 129 39.98 -28.18 10.52
N PHE A 130 39.66 -29.21 11.29
CA PHE A 130 40.18 -30.54 11.06
C PHE A 130 39.11 -31.48 10.51
N PHE A 131 39.49 -32.30 9.53
CA PHE A 131 38.65 -33.38 9.02
C PHE A 131 39.20 -34.74 9.45
N LYS A 132 38.31 -35.62 9.86
CA LYS A 132 38.57 -37.04 10.10
C LYS A 132 37.65 -37.85 9.20
N GLU A 133 38.21 -38.62 8.28
CA GLU A 133 37.46 -39.47 7.35
C GLU A 133 36.34 -38.72 6.61
N GLY A 134 36.63 -37.50 6.13
CA GLY A 134 35.66 -36.66 5.42
C GLY A 134 34.65 -35.95 6.31
N LYS A 135 34.72 -36.09 7.64
CA LYS A 135 33.80 -35.40 8.58
C LYS A 135 34.51 -34.31 9.38
N PRO A 136 33.85 -33.16 9.62
CA PRO A 136 34.34 -32.15 10.54
C PRO A 136 34.59 -32.74 11.93
N HIS A 137 35.78 -32.50 12.47
CA HIS A 137 36.21 -33.05 13.75
C HIS A 137 37.18 -32.07 14.45
N GLY A 138 37.23 -32.08 15.78
CA GLY A 138 38.14 -31.24 16.56
C GLY A 138 37.77 -29.76 16.54
N LYS A 139 38.76 -28.89 16.77
CA LYS A 139 38.56 -27.43 16.88
C LYS A 139 38.48 -26.77 15.51
N TRP A 140 37.56 -25.81 15.39
CA TRP A 140 37.31 -25.03 14.19
C TRP A 140 37.35 -23.55 14.52
N LEU A 141 37.90 -22.76 13.60
CA LEU A 141 38.00 -21.31 13.70
C LEU A 141 37.39 -20.67 12.44
N LEU A 142 36.55 -19.68 12.69
CA LEU A 142 35.98 -18.78 11.69
C LEU A 142 36.52 -17.38 11.93
N VAL A 143 36.99 -16.69 10.90
CA VAL A 143 37.47 -15.31 10.97
C VAL A 143 36.93 -14.50 9.80
N GLU A 144 36.39 -13.32 10.06
CA GLU A 144 36.13 -12.29 9.04
C GLU A 144 36.78 -10.98 9.49
N GLN A 145 37.59 -10.39 8.62
CA GLN A 145 38.40 -9.22 8.95
C GLN A 145 38.46 -8.23 7.79
N HIS A 146 38.58 -6.95 8.15
CA HIS A 146 38.86 -5.87 7.22
C HIS A 146 40.37 -5.75 7.00
N ILE A 147 40.74 -5.47 5.77
CA ILE A 147 42.11 -5.27 5.33
C ILE A 147 42.23 -3.81 4.90
N GLU A 148 43.22 -3.10 5.46
CA GLU A 148 43.68 -1.82 4.94
C GLU A 148 45.20 -1.84 4.80
N ASP A 149 45.71 -1.15 3.77
CA ASP A 149 47.14 -1.13 3.45
C ASP A 149 47.81 -2.53 3.41
N SER A 150 47.05 -3.56 3.05
CA SER A 150 47.44 -4.98 2.99
C SER A 150 47.66 -5.66 4.35
N SER A 151 47.13 -5.10 5.44
CA SER A 151 47.14 -5.69 6.78
C SER A 151 45.74 -5.73 7.38
N PRO A 152 45.41 -6.74 8.21
CA PRO A 152 44.17 -6.74 8.97
C PRO A 152 44.11 -5.53 9.91
N THR A 153 43.03 -4.75 9.86
CA THR A 153 42.83 -3.58 10.73
C THR A 153 41.73 -3.79 11.75
N ASP A 154 40.60 -4.35 11.31
CA ASP A 154 39.44 -4.62 12.16
C ASP A 154 38.99 -6.07 12.03
N THR A 155 38.76 -6.73 13.15
CA THR A 155 38.20 -8.08 13.16
C THR A 155 36.68 -7.99 13.33
N LEU A 156 35.95 -8.28 12.26
CA LEU A 156 34.49 -8.22 12.21
C LEU A 156 33.86 -9.46 12.84
N LEU A 157 34.50 -10.61 12.69
CA LEU A 157 34.05 -11.90 13.21
C LEU A 157 35.24 -12.76 13.65
N VAL A 158 35.17 -13.36 14.83
CA VAL A 158 36.01 -14.49 15.25
C VAL A 158 35.13 -15.48 15.98
N VAL A 159 35.14 -16.74 15.59
CA VAL A 159 34.35 -17.78 16.28
C VAL A 159 35.14 -19.06 16.39
N ASN A 160 35.13 -19.63 17.59
CA ASN A 160 35.67 -20.95 17.87
C ASN A 160 34.53 -21.89 18.19
N ALA A 161 34.57 -23.08 17.60
CA ALA A 161 33.64 -24.17 17.87
C ALA A 161 34.38 -25.51 17.82
N GLU A 162 33.78 -26.56 18.40
CA GLU A 162 34.26 -27.93 18.26
C GLU A 162 33.26 -28.76 17.48
N PHE A 163 33.79 -29.67 16.66
CA PHE A 163 33.01 -30.65 15.92
C PHE A 163 33.41 -32.07 16.30
N LYS A 164 32.45 -32.99 16.27
CA LYS A 164 32.71 -34.43 16.28
C LYS A 164 31.81 -35.10 15.27
N ASP A 165 32.43 -35.76 14.31
CA ASP A 165 31.78 -36.56 13.28
C ASP A 165 30.68 -35.77 12.53
N GLY A 166 30.97 -34.48 12.27
CA GLY A 166 30.09 -33.54 11.57
C GLY A 166 29.08 -32.78 12.44
N ILE A 167 28.98 -33.09 13.73
CA ILE A 167 28.10 -32.40 14.69
C ILE A 167 28.89 -31.34 15.46
N MET A 168 28.42 -30.10 15.45
CA MET A 168 28.96 -29.06 16.33
C MET A 168 28.54 -29.34 17.77
N ARG A 169 29.46 -29.21 18.74
CA ARG A 169 29.20 -29.50 20.15
C ARG A 169 30.19 -28.77 21.07
N GLY A 170 29.88 -28.71 22.36
CA GLY A 170 30.66 -28.02 23.36
C GLY A 170 30.50 -26.51 23.27
N ASP A 171 31.52 -25.78 23.72
CA ASP A 171 31.47 -24.32 23.79
C ASP A 171 31.63 -23.67 22.41
N VAL A 172 30.76 -22.69 22.13
CA VAL A 172 30.85 -21.80 20.97
C VAL A 172 31.11 -20.39 21.49
N ASN A 173 32.28 -19.84 21.17
CA ASN A 173 32.71 -18.54 21.67
C ASN A 173 33.19 -17.66 20.53
N GLY A 174 32.86 -16.38 20.58
CA GLY A 174 33.29 -15.47 19.53
C GLY A 174 33.05 -14.01 19.78
N ILE A 175 33.39 -13.22 18.77
CA ILE A 175 33.17 -11.79 18.68
C ILE A 175 32.56 -11.53 17.31
N PHE A 176 31.47 -10.77 17.25
CA PHE A 176 30.85 -10.31 16.00
C PHE A 176 30.45 -8.84 16.13
N ASN A 177 30.96 -7.96 15.27
CA ASN A 177 30.70 -6.52 15.31
C ASN A 177 30.83 -5.95 16.74
N GLN A 178 31.94 -6.28 17.42
CA GLN A 178 32.26 -5.90 18.81
C GLN A 178 31.35 -6.53 19.91
N VAL A 179 30.36 -7.34 19.56
CA VAL A 179 29.57 -8.14 20.51
C VAL A 179 30.33 -9.42 20.83
N VAL A 180 30.72 -9.60 22.09
CA VAL A 180 31.37 -10.84 22.56
C VAL A 180 30.29 -11.82 22.97
N PHE A 181 30.31 -13.03 22.42
CA PHE A 181 29.33 -14.06 22.77
C PHE A 181 29.97 -15.37 23.20
N SER A 182 29.24 -16.11 24.04
CA SER A 182 29.60 -17.44 24.52
C SER A 182 28.34 -18.25 24.74
N GLY A 183 28.31 -19.49 24.26
CA GLY A 183 27.21 -20.43 24.44
C GLY A 183 27.68 -21.87 24.33
N SER A 184 26.77 -22.81 24.42
CA SER A 184 27.06 -24.24 24.35
C SER A 184 26.08 -24.98 23.43
N ILE A 185 26.57 -26.08 22.87
CA ILE A 185 25.80 -27.04 22.07
C ILE A 185 26.03 -28.43 22.66
N ASN A 186 24.98 -29.21 22.88
CA ASN A 186 25.10 -30.54 23.48
C ASN A 186 25.66 -31.58 22.48
N ASP A 187 25.92 -32.82 22.93
CA ASP A 187 26.50 -33.87 22.11
C ASP A 187 25.61 -34.30 20.91
N GLU A 188 24.33 -33.97 20.96
CA GLU A 188 23.34 -34.27 19.91
C GLU A 188 23.22 -33.15 18.88
N GLY A 189 23.87 -32.00 19.12
CA GLY A 189 23.87 -30.84 18.23
C GLY A 189 22.78 -29.81 18.54
N PHE A 190 22.11 -29.90 19.70
CA PHE A 190 21.13 -28.91 20.14
C PHE A 190 21.80 -27.74 20.86
N VAL A 191 21.30 -26.53 20.62
CA VAL A 191 21.64 -25.35 21.43
C VAL A 191 21.26 -25.65 22.89
N ASP A 192 22.20 -25.47 23.81
CA ASP A 192 22.02 -25.87 25.19
C ASP A 192 22.70 -24.91 26.17
N GLY A 193 22.25 -24.93 27.43
CA GLY A 193 22.83 -24.15 28.51
C GLY A 193 22.67 -22.64 28.34
N ARG A 194 23.61 -21.89 28.91
CA ARG A 194 23.56 -20.42 28.95
C ARG A 194 24.32 -19.81 27.79
N TRP A 195 23.61 -19.04 26.98
CA TRP A 195 24.15 -18.14 25.98
C TRP A 195 24.21 -16.72 26.51
N LEU A 196 25.36 -16.09 26.35
CA LEU A 196 25.66 -14.74 26.84
C LEU A 196 26.18 -13.88 25.69
N PHE A 197 25.58 -12.71 25.52
CA PHE A 197 26.03 -11.69 24.58
C PHE A 197 26.40 -10.43 25.36
N ARG A 198 27.63 -9.94 25.18
CA ARG A 198 28.13 -8.71 25.81
C ARG A 198 28.29 -7.64 24.76
N TYR A 199 27.56 -6.56 24.93
CA TYR A 199 27.58 -5.42 24.03
C TYR A 199 28.72 -4.46 24.39
N PRO A 200 29.23 -3.68 23.40
CA PRO A 200 30.09 -2.54 23.68
C PRO A 200 29.45 -1.60 24.70
N LYS A 201 30.27 -1.02 25.58
CA LYS A 201 29.79 -0.04 26.56
C LYS A 201 29.35 1.23 25.82
N LEU A 202 28.06 1.54 25.87
CA LEU A 202 27.54 2.89 25.63
C LEU A 202 27.32 3.56 26.99
N ASP A 203 27.72 4.82 27.11
CA ASP A 203 27.50 5.67 28.30
C ASP A 203 28.00 5.04 29.62
N ASN A 204 29.13 4.31 29.57
CA ASN A 204 29.71 3.56 30.70
C ASN A 204 28.80 2.49 31.33
N LYS A 205 27.62 2.19 30.78
CA LYS A 205 26.74 1.14 31.30
C LYS A 205 27.10 -0.22 30.69
N LYS A 206 27.22 -1.23 31.56
CA LYS A 206 27.38 -2.62 31.15
C LYS A 206 26.04 -3.12 30.60
N ARG A 207 26.04 -3.70 29.41
CA ARG A 207 24.85 -4.30 28.80
C ARG A 207 25.14 -5.73 28.38
N GLU A 208 24.32 -6.65 28.86
CA GLU A 208 24.48 -8.08 28.62
C GLU A 208 23.12 -8.72 28.33
N GLU A 209 23.06 -9.63 27.38
CA GLU A 209 21.87 -10.43 27.09
C GLU A 209 22.16 -11.89 27.44
N TYR A 210 21.16 -12.53 28.06
CA TYR A 210 21.23 -13.90 28.52
C TYR A 210 20.07 -14.69 27.93
N ARG A 211 20.39 -15.79 27.26
CA ARG A 211 19.43 -16.81 26.82
C ARG A 211 19.77 -18.14 27.45
N PHE A 212 18.77 -18.87 27.90
CA PHE A 212 18.93 -20.19 28.49
C PHE A 212 18.21 -21.20 27.63
N PHE A 213 18.91 -22.27 27.31
CA PHE A 213 18.40 -23.38 26.52
C PHE A 213 18.50 -24.67 27.33
N GLU A 214 17.50 -25.52 27.16
CA GLU A 214 17.51 -26.89 27.67
C GLU A 214 17.16 -27.81 26.49
N ASP A 215 18.15 -28.55 26.00
CA ASP A 215 18.00 -29.51 24.90
C ASP A 215 17.31 -28.92 23.66
N GLY A 216 17.73 -27.71 23.27
CA GLY A 216 17.21 -26.97 22.12
C GLY A 216 15.96 -26.12 22.39
N VAL A 217 15.36 -26.17 23.59
CA VAL A 217 14.21 -25.33 23.97
C VAL A 217 14.69 -24.07 24.68
N GLN A 218 14.28 -22.89 24.24
CA GLN A 218 14.61 -21.64 24.93
C GLN A 218 13.70 -21.45 26.15
N VAL A 219 14.27 -21.56 27.34
CA VAL A 219 13.51 -21.54 28.60
C VAL A 219 13.46 -20.15 29.24
N LYS A 220 14.49 -19.31 29.03
CA LYS A 220 14.57 -17.95 29.60
C LYS A 220 15.33 -17.00 28.68
N HIS A 221 14.91 -15.74 28.67
CA HIS A 221 15.59 -14.65 27.97
C HIS A 221 15.47 -13.35 28.76
N PHE A 222 16.59 -12.69 29.02
CA PHE A 222 16.59 -11.37 29.66
C PHE A 222 17.80 -10.53 29.26
N LEU A 223 17.67 -9.22 29.42
CA LEU A 223 18.72 -8.24 29.19
C LEU A 223 19.04 -7.48 30.48
N LEU A 224 20.33 -7.37 30.79
CA LEU A 224 20.85 -6.52 31.84
C LEU A 224 21.29 -5.18 31.24
N ASN A 225 20.77 -4.07 31.77
CA ASN A 225 21.15 -2.71 31.40
C ASN A 225 21.58 -1.92 32.64
N GLY A 226 22.87 -1.97 32.98
CA GLY A 226 23.35 -1.45 34.26
C GLY A 226 22.85 -2.29 35.44
N SER A 227 22.01 -1.71 36.30
CA SER A 227 21.33 -2.41 37.41
C SER A 227 20.00 -3.04 37.00
N ASP A 228 19.44 -2.63 35.86
CA ASP A 228 18.07 -2.98 35.50
C ASP A 228 18.06 -4.31 34.74
N THR A 229 17.11 -5.18 35.09
CA THR A 229 16.88 -6.46 34.40
C THR A 229 15.57 -6.37 33.65
N ILE A 230 15.62 -6.51 32.33
CA ILE A 230 14.47 -6.55 31.44
C ILE A 230 14.26 -8.00 31.05
N VAL A 231 13.20 -8.62 31.57
CA VAL A 231 12.83 -10.00 31.20
C VAL A 231 12.07 -9.95 29.87
N LEU A 232 12.51 -10.77 28.92
CA LEU A 232 11.91 -10.86 27.59
C LEU A 232 11.01 -12.09 27.56
N GLU A 233 9.73 -11.86 27.86
CA GLU A 233 8.71 -12.89 27.84
C GLU A 233 8.22 -13.10 26.40
N HIS A 234 8.52 -14.28 25.85
CA HIS A 234 8.07 -14.70 24.53
C HIS A 234 6.70 -15.37 24.64
N ARG A 235 5.66 -14.68 24.17
CA ARG A 235 4.28 -15.15 24.31
C ARG A 235 4.01 -16.37 23.46
N GLY A 236 3.25 -17.30 24.04
CA GLY A 236 2.76 -18.48 23.37
C GLY A 236 3.83 -19.50 23.00
N VAL A 237 5.10 -19.31 23.35
CA VAL A 237 6.12 -20.33 23.10
C VAL A 237 6.27 -21.23 24.32
N ASP A 238 6.08 -22.53 24.14
CA ASP A 238 6.29 -23.50 25.22
C ASP A 238 7.77 -23.57 25.63
N LYS A 239 8.01 -23.50 26.94
CA LYS A 239 9.36 -23.44 27.55
C LYS A 239 9.78 -24.75 28.22
N VAL A 240 8.96 -25.80 28.15
CA VAL A 240 9.20 -27.05 28.91
C VAL A 240 9.07 -28.23 27.96
N PHE A 241 10.21 -28.86 27.64
CA PHE A 241 10.21 -30.06 26.81
C PHE A 241 9.57 -31.25 27.53
N THR A 242 8.64 -31.94 26.85
CA THR A 242 8.09 -33.21 27.34
C THR A 242 7.98 -34.23 26.19
N THR A 243 8.34 -35.49 26.45
CA THR A 243 8.33 -36.55 25.42
C THR A 243 6.94 -37.02 24.99
N LYS A 244 5.89 -36.55 25.66
CA LYS A 244 4.49 -36.91 25.39
C LYS A 244 3.78 -35.93 24.46
N GLU A 245 4.43 -34.81 24.15
CA GLU A 245 3.89 -33.74 23.31
C GLU A 245 4.57 -33.73 21.94
N ASP A 246 3.94 -33.06 20.98
CA ASP A 246 4.45 -32.96 19.62
C ASP A 246 5.51 -31.87 19.51
N TRP A 247 6.78 -32.26 19.68
CA TRP A 247 7.95 -31.39 19.55
C TRP A 247 8.65 -31.63 18.22
N GLU A 248 8.84 -30.56 17.46
CA GLU A 248 9.55 -30.61 16.19
C GLU A 248 11.02 -30.17 16.37
N THR A 249 11.93 -30.94 15.77
CA THR A 249 13.35 -30.59 15.70
C THR A 249 13.62 -29.79 14.44
N LEU A 250 14.15 -28.58 14.61
CA LEU A 250 14.42 -27.64 13.54
C LEU A 250 15.90 -27.25 13.53
N ALA A 251 16.40 -26.86 12.37
CA ALA A 251 17.69 -26.18 12.29
C ALA A 251 17.56 -24.74 12.80
N VAL A 252 18.61 -24.21 13.45
CA VAL A 252 18.67 -22.80 13.84
C VAL A 252 18.75 -21.93 12.58
N ASN A 253 17.62 -21.36 12.19
CA ASN A 253 17.46 -20.54 10.99
C ASN A 253 16.43 -19.41 11.22
N GLY A 254 16.13 -18.63 10.18
CA GLY A 254 15.17 -17.52 10.28
C GLY A 254 13.80 -17.94 10.81
N ARG A 255 13.28 -19.11 10.41
CA ARG A 255 11.98 -19.64 10.86
C ARG A 255 11.94 -19.83 12.38
N TYR A 256 13.05 -20.23 13.00
CA TYR A 256 13.13 -20.35 14.45
C TYR A 256 12.98 -18.98 15.12
N PHE A 257 13.69 -17.95 14.65
CA PHE A 257 13.64 -16.62 15.25
C PHE A 257 12.33 -15.87 14.99
N GLU A 258 11.62 -16.18 13.89
CA GLU A 258 10.25 -15.70 13.67
C GLU A 258 9.31 -16.10 14.81
N VAL A 259 9.51 -17.28 15.40
CA VAL A 259 8.67 -17.76 16.52
C VAL A 259 8.88 -16.92 17.78
N PHE A 260 10.10 -16.43 18.02
CA PHE A 260 10.40 -15.63 19.20
C PHE A 260 10.17 -14.12 19.00
N GLY A 261 9.64 -13.69 17.85
CA GLY A 261 9.32 -12.28 17.57
C GLY A 261 8.17 -11.71 18.41
N PHE A 262 7.41 -12.54 19.13
CA PHE A 262 6.24 -12.15 19.92
C PHE A 262 6.62 -11.90 21.38
N ILE A 263 7.03 -10.66 21.69
CA ILE A 263 7.45 -10.27 23.05
C ILE A 263 6.33 -9.49 23.75
N ASP A 264 6.00 -9.87 25.00
CA ASP A 264 4.89 -9.34 25.79
C ASP A 264 4.85 -7.80 25.90
N HIS A 265 6.03 -7.20 25.99
CA HIS A 265 6.25 -5.77 26.05
C HIS A 265 7.23 -5.44 24.94
N ALA A 266 6.76 -4.73 23.91
CA ALA A 266 7.63 -4.24 22.85
C ALA A 266 8.76 -3.47 23.53
N PRO A 267 9.99 -3.99 23.48
CA PRO A 267 11.08 -3.34 24.16
C PRO A 267 11.33 -1.99 23.48
N ASP A 268 12.05 -1.08 24.14
CA ASP A 268 12.44 0.16 23.46
C ASP A 268 13.14 -0.16 22.13
N GLN A 269 13.05 0.76 21.17
CA GLN A 269 13.57 0.53 19.81
C GLN A 269 15.01 0.03 19.82
N LEU A 270 15.84 0.57 20.71
CA LEU A 270 17.24 0.19 20.86
C LEU A 270 17.41 -1.27 21.31
N THR A 271 16.53 -1.75 22.18
CA THR A 271 16.52 -3.13 22.67
C THR A 271 15.98 -4.09 21.61
N ALA A 272 14.97 -3.69 20.84
CA ALA A 272 14.49 -4.45 19.68
C ALA A 272 15.61 -4.65 18.64
N GLU A 273 16.27 -3.57 18.22
CA GLU A 273 17.40 -3.60 17.27
C GLU A 273 18.54 -4.52 17.74
N ARG A 274 18.79 -4.60 19.06
CA ARG A 274 19.80 -5.48 19.66
C ARG A 274 19.42 -6.95 19.62
N ILE A 275 18.17 -7.27 19.94
CA ILE A 275 17.66 -8.65 19.85
C ILE A 275 17.73 -9.12 18.41
N ASP A 276 17.39 -8.27 17.45
CA ASP A 276 17.51 -8.56 16.03
C ASP A 276 18.98 -8.78 15.62
N GLN A 277 19.89 -7.97 16.15
CA GLN A 277 21.34 -8.14 15.94
C GLN A 277 21.83 -9.50 16.47
N THR A 278 21.41 -9.93 17.66
CA THR A 278 21.83 -11.22 18.25
C THR A 278 21.13 -12.41 17.59
N ASN A 279 19.87 -12.28 17.16
CA ASN A 279 19.19 -13.27 16.34
C ASN A 279 19.93 -13.49 15.01
N ALA A 280 20.26 -12.39 14.31
CA ALA A 280 21.04 -12.44 13.08
C ALA A 280 22.44 -13.02 13.30
N LEU A 281 23.07 -12.72 14.44
CA LEU A 281 24.36 -13.30 14.84
C LEU A 281 24.25 -14.82 14.93
N ILE A 282 23.33 -15.36 15.74
CA ILE A 282 23.19 -16.81 15.93
C ILE A 282 22.85 -17.50 14.61
N GLN A 283 21.91 -16.94 13.83
CA GLN A 283 21.49 -17.48 12.53
C GLN A 283 22.66 -17.58 11.54
N ASN A 284 23.48 -16.54 11.46
CA ASN A 284 24.54 -16.45 10.45
C ASN A 284 25.82 -17.15 10.88
N VAL A 285 26.23 -17.01 12.14
CA VAL A 285 27.51 -17.53 12.62
C VAL A 285 27.57 -19.05 12.56
N LEU A 286 26.50 -19.74 12.96
CA LEU A 286 26.50 -21.20 13.05
C LEU A 286 26.56 -21.86 11.67
N SER A 287 25.95 -21.25 10.65
CA SER A 287 26.00 -21.74 9.27
C SER A 287 27.30 -21.37 8.54
N GLN A 288 27.96 -20.27 8.94
CA GLN A 288 29.16 -19.78 8.29
C GLN A 288 30.39 -20.71 8.38
N PHE A 289 30.40 -21.66 9.31
CA PHE A 289 31.43 -22.70 9.34
C PHE A 289 31.48 -23.54 8.07
N TYR A 290 30.39 -23.64 7.31
CA TYR A 290 30.30 -24.47 6.12
C TYR A 290 29.70 -23.79 4.89
N GLU A 291 29.14 -22.59 5.04
CA GLU A 291 28.52 -21.84 3.96
C GLU A 291 28.87 -20.34 3.99
N LYS A 292 29.21 -19.73 2.86
CA LYS A 292 29.37 -18.27 2.74
C LYS A 292 28.68 -17.80 1.48
N SER A 293 27.77 -16.83 1.61
CA SER A 293 27.01 -16.26 0.48
C SER A 293 26.31 -17.32 -0.39
N GLY A 294 25.69 -18.33 0.24
CA GLY A 294 25.02 -19.45 -0.46
C GLY A 294 25.95 -20.56 -0.95
N MET A 295 27.27 -20.38 -0.84
CA MET A 295 28.27 -21.36 -1.32
C MET A 295 28.67 -22.32 -0.20
N LYS A 296 28.32 -23.61 -0.34
CA LYS A 296 28.79 -24.69 0.54
C LYS A 296 30.21 -25.12 0.19
N PHE A 297 31.19 -24.32 0.60
CA PHE A 297 32.56 -24.37 0.10
C PHE A 297 33.31 -25.69 0.39
N TRP A 298 32.96 -26.39 1.47
CA TRP A 298 33.55 -27.72 1.75
C TRP A 298 33.05 -28.83 0.82
N SER A 299 31.91 -28.66 0.17
CA SER A 299 31.34 -29.66 -0.73
C SER A 299 31.89 -29.53 -2.16
N LEU A 300 32.45 -28.37 -2.53
CA LEU A 300 32.87 -28.07 -3.91
C LEU A 300 33.98 -28.97 -4.45
N SER A 301 34.85 -29.48 -3.57
CA SER A 301 35.99 -30.31 -3.93
C SER A 301 35.74 -31.81 -3.74
N GLY A 302 34.56 -32.20 -3.25
CA GLY A 302 34.24 -33.59 -2.87
C GLY A 302 34.99 -34.07 -1.62
N GLY A 303 34.63 -35.28 -1.15
CA GLY A 303 35.31 -35.96 -0.03
C GLY A 303 34.95 -35.43 1.35
N SER A 304 33.83 -34.71 1.48
CA SER A 304 33.31 -34.22 2.75
C SER A 304 31.80 -34.48 2.81
N ASP A 305 31.39 -35.43 3.64
CA ASP A 305 29.97 -35.73 3.83
C ASP A 305 29.49 -35.11 5.15
N THR A 306 28.80 -33.98 4.95
CA THR A 306 27.83 -33.30 5.81
C THR A 306 28.29 -32.75 7.17
N PHE A 307 28.45 -31.43 7.21
CA PHE A 307 28.14 -30.65 8.40
C PHE A 307 26.67 -30.87 8.74
N LYS A 308 26.38 -31.22 10.00
CA LYS A 308 25.00 -31.22 10.49
C LYS A 308 24.65 -29.81 10.97
N ASN A 309 23.41 -29.40 10.73
CA ASN A 309 22.91 -28.13 11.25
C ASN A 309 22.87 -28.18 12.77
N VAL A 310 23.10 -27.03 13.40
CA VAL A 310 22.78 -26.84 14.81
C VAL A 310 21.26 -26.86 14.97
N LEU A 311 20.78 -27.53 16.01
CA LEU A 311 19.38 -27.88 16.20
C LEU A 311 18.75 -27.13 17.37
N VAL A 312 17.43 -26.95 17.28
CA VAL A 312 16.55 -26.37 18.29
C VAL A 312 15.23 -27.14 18.27
N ARG A 313 14.43 -26.98 19.33
CA ARG A 313 13.12 -27.62 19.46
C ARG A 313 12.04 -26.60 19.69
N LEU A 314 10.92 -26.81 19.01
CA LEU A 314 9.69 -26.04 19.18
C LEU A 314 8.51 -26.99 19.29
N LYS A 315 7.59 -26.71 20.21
CA LYS A 315 6.35 -27.47 20.32
C LYS A 315 5.43 -27.05 19.20
N ARG A 316 4.90 -28.02 18.46
CA ARG A 316 3.91 -27.79 17.42
C ARG A 316 2.51 -27.82 18.02
N VAL A 317 1.76 -26.77 17.77
CA VAL A 317 0.37 -26.62 18.16
C VAL A 317 -0.48 -26.70 16.89
N HIS A 318 -0.97 -27.89 16.56
CA HIS A 318 -1.79 -28.10 15.36
C HIS A 318 -3.06 -27.25 15.39
N PHE A 319 -3.43 -26.68 14.24
CA PHE A 319 -4.74 -26.06 14.09
C PHE A 319 -5.83 -27.12 14.04
N THR A 320 -6.91 -26.91 14.79
CA THR A 320 -8.17 -27.62 14.52
C THR A 320 -8.88 -26.97 13.33
N ASP A 321 -9.75 -27.72 12.65
CA ASP A 321 -10.52 -27.17 11.52
C ASP A 321 -11.41 -25.98 11.95
N GLU A 322 -11.92 -26.02 13.18
CA GLU A 322 -12.70 -24.92 13.75
C GLU A 322 -11.85 -23.69 14.02
N GLU A 323 -10.63 -23.87 14.53
CA GLU A 323 -9.70 -22.78 14.76
C GLU A 323 -9.26 -22.11 13.46
N ARG A 324 -8.98 -22.89 12.40
CA ARG A 324 -8.69 -22.34 11.07
C ARG A 324 -9.82 -21.48 10.54
N ARG A 325 -11.07 -21.95 10.70
CA ARG A 325 -12.26 -21.21 10.28
C ARG A 325 -12.37 -19.88 11.02
N ARG A 326 -12.32 -19.92 12.35
CA ARG A 326 -12.41 -18.70 13.17
C ARG A 326 -11.30 -17.69 12.86
N ILE A 327 -10.08 -18.17 12.66
CA ILE A 327 -8.97 -17.30 12.24
C ILE A 327 -9.26 -16.67 10.86
N GLY A 328 -9.78 -17.45 9.92
CA GLY A 328 -10.23 -16.94 8.61
C GLY A 328 -11.33 -15.89 8.72
N ASP A 329 -12.27 -16.07 9.65
CA ASP A 329 -13.35 -15.12 9.92
C ASP A 329 -12.78 -13.82 10.50
N ILE A 330 -11.86 -13.90 11.47
CA ILE A 330 -11.17 -12.72 12.03
C ILE A 330 -10.41 -11.97 10.93
N VAL A 331 -9.69 -12.67 10.04
CA VAL A 331 -8.98 -12.07 8.90
C VAL A 331 -9.95 -11.29 8.01
N THR A 332 -11.08 -11.92 7.67
CA THR A 332 -12.07 -11.35 6.76
C THR A 332 -12.72 -10.11 7.35
N LEU A 333 -13.23 -10.20 8.58
CA LEU A 333 -13.90 -9.11 9.28
C LEU A 333 -12.95 -7.94 9.59
N THR A 334 -11.68 -8.23 9.91
CA THR A 334 -10.67 -7.18 10.13
C THR A 334 -10.40 -6.40 8.85
N ARG A 335 -10.31 -7.08 7.70
CA ARG A 335 -10.14 -6.42 6.40
C ARG A 335 -11.36 -5.57 6.06
N GLU A 336 -12.56 -6.12 6.19
CA GLU A 336 -13.81 -5.40 5.93
C GLU A 336 -13.91 -4.10 6.77
N ALA A 337 -13.61 -4.18 8.08
CA ALA A 337 -13.59 -3.01 8.93
C ALA A 337 -12.51 -2.00 8.51
N THR A 338 -11.33 -2.48 8.10
CA THR A 338 -10.23 -1.62 7.61
C THR A 338 -10.66 -0.87 6.35
N ASP A 339 -11.25 -1.56 5.38
CA ASP A 339 -11.72 -0.98 4.11
C ASP A 339 -12.79 0.11 4.37
N MET A 340 -13.72 -0.13 5.31
CA MET A 340 -14.73 0.88 5.70
C MET A 340 -14.09 2.14 6.32
N PHE A 341 -13.07 1.98 7.18
CA PHE A 341 -12.38 3.13 7.74
C PHE A 341 -11.59 3.91 6.68
N GLU A 342 -10.91 3.22 5.77
CA GLU A 342 -10.18 3.87 4.68
C GLU A 342 -11.14 4.71 3.82
N TYR A 343 -12.27 4.13 3.40
CA TYR A 343 -13.31 4.86 2.66
C TYR A 343 -13.80 6.11 3.42
N PHE A 344 -14.13 5.97 4.70
CA PHE A 344 -14.60 7.10 5.51
C PHE A 344 -13.55 8.21 5.68
N PHE A 345 -12.30 7.86 5.94
CA PHE A 345 -11.24 8.85 6.20
C PHE A 345 -10.65 9.46 4.91
N GLU A 346 -10.86 8.86 3.74
CA GLU A 346 -10.47 9.42 2.44
C GLU A 346 -11.50 10.38 1.85
N GLU A 347 -12.75 10.36 2.32
CA GLU A 347 -13.82 11.21 1.80
C GLU A 347 -13.61 12.69 2.19
N SER A 348 -13.21 13.50 1.21
CA SER A 348 -12.87 14.91 1.40
C SER A 348 -13.99 15.77 2.00
N GLY A 349 -15.26 15.40 1.77
CA GLY A 349 -16.42 16.09 2.34
C GLY A 349 -16.44 16.03 3.86
N ILE A 350 -16.05 14.90 4.45
CA ILE A 350 -16.07 14.65 5.90
C ILE A 350 -15.05 15.53 6.62
N GLU A 351 -13.85 15.67 6.05
CA GLU A 351 -12.76 16.48 6.60
C GLU A 351 -13.12 17.95 6.75
N VAL A 352 -13.86 18.51 5.79
CA VAL A 352 -14.32 19.90 5.83
C VAL A 352 -15.55 20.02 6.73
N ASP A 353 -16.52 19.12 6.58
CA ASP A 353 -17.82 19.27 7.22
C ASP A 353 -17.81 18.97 8.72
N ARG A 354 -16.87 18.14 9.20
CA ARG A 354 -16.69 17.89 10.65
C ARG A 354 -16.35 19.16 11.43
N LEU A 355 -15.71 20.14 10.81
CA LEU A 355 -15.39 21.43 11.45
C LEU A 355 -16.65 22.31 11.62
N ALA A 356 -17.70 22.02 10.87
CA ALA A 356 -18.94 22.79 10.85
C ALA A 356 -20.12 22.08 11.55
N ASN A 357 -20.09 20.75 11.68
CA ASN A 357 -21.13 19.93 12.30
C ASN A 357 -20.57 19.11 13.48
N GLU A 358 -21.17 19.28 14.65
CA GLU A 358 -20.73 18.66 15.91
C GLU A 358 -20.92 17.14 15.93
N GLU A 359 -22.03 16.63 15.42
CA GLU A 359 -22.31 15.19 15.35
C GLU A 359 -21.33 14.49 14.42
N LEU A 360 -21.00 15.10 13.27
CA LEU A 360 -19.99 14.58 12.35
C LEU A 360 -18.60 14.59 12.99
N MET A 361 -18.27 15.59 13.81
CA MET A 361 -17.04 15.61 14.60
C MET A 361 -16.99 14.48 15.64
N LEU A 362 -18.11 14.21 16.33
CA LEU A 362 -18.25 13.08 17.25
C LEU A 362 -18.02 11.75 16.52
N TYR A 363 -18.73 11.50 15.42
CA TYR A 363 -18.60 10.28 14.62
C TYR A 363 -17.18 10.08 14.08
N TYR A 364 -16.53 11.15 13.64
CA TYR A 364 -15.13 11.11 13.25
C TYR A 364 -14.23 10.59 14.40
N GLN A 365 -14.43 11.06 15.63
CA GLN A 365 -13.63 10.59 16.77
C GLN A 365 -13.95 9.15 17.17
N VAL A 366 -15.23 8.75 17.12
CA VAL A 366 -15.65 7.36 17.36
C VAL A 366 -14.95 6.41 16.38
N LEU A 367 -15.05 6.69 15.08
CA LEU A 367 -14.44 5.87 14.03
C LEU A 367 -12.91 5.86 14.13
N LYS A 368 -12.29 6.95 14.59
CA LYS A 368 -10.85 7.00 14.83
C LYS A 368 -10.44 6.04 15.96
N ILE A 369 -11.23 5.95 17.03
CA ILE A 369 -11.00 4.99 18.11
C ILE A 369 -11.18 3.57 17.58
N TYR A 370 -12.25 3.28 16.84
CA TYR A 370 -12.43 1.95 16.24
C TYR A 370 -11.30 1.56 15.32
N LYS A 371 -10.87 2.45 14.42
CA LYS A 371 -9.74 2.22 13.53
C LYS A 371 -8.47 1.87 14.31
N GLN A 372 -8.16 2.59 15.39
CA GLN A 372 -7.00 2.27 16.23
C GLN A 372 -7.07 0.87 16.84
N GLN A 373 -8.26 0.40 17.21
CA GLN A 373 -8.44 -0.94 17.77
C GLN A 373 -8.36 -2.02 16.67
N VAL A 374 -8.99 -1.79 15.52
CA VAL A 374 -8.91 -2.70 14.36
C VAL A 374 -7.49 -2.78 13.81
N ASP A 375 -6.74 -1.67 13.79
CA ASP A 375 -5.31 -1.66 13.42
C ASP A 375 -4.47 -2.56 14.36
N ARG A 376 -4.83 -2.64 15.66
CA ARG A 376 -4.17 -3.56 16.62
C ARG A 376 -4.51 -5.02 16.30
N ILE A 377 -5.76 -5.32 15.98
CA ILE A 377 -6.20 -6.66 15.56
C ILE A 377 -5.47 -7.05 14.26
N SER A 378 -5.45 -6.15 13.27
CA SER A 378 -4.80 -6.33 11.96
C SER A 378 -3.31 -6.69 12.08
N LYS A 379 -2.57 -6.06 12.99
CA LYS A 379 -1.16 -6.40 13.25
C LYS A 379 -0.97 -7.86 13.64
N LEU A 380 -1.85 -8.41 14.49
CA LEU A 380 -1.79 -9.83 14.86
C LEU A 380 -2.28 -10.73 13.72
N VAL A 381 -3.35 -10.33 13.04
CA VAL A 381 -3.97 -11.06 11.93
C VAL A 381 -2.99 -11.29 10.78
N ASN A 382 -2.23 -10.26 10.39
CA ASN A 382 -1.22 -10.37 9.35
C ASN A 382 -0.17 -11.44 9.67
N GLN A 383 0.03 -11.74 10.96
CA GLN A 383 0.99 -12.73 11.42
C GLN A 383 0.41 -14.15 11.48
N PHE A 384 -0.93 -14.34 11.43
CA PHE A 384 -1.54 -15.68 11.33
C PHE A 384 -1.16 -16.41 10.05
N SER A 385 -0.76 -15.67 9.01
CA SER A 385 -0.25 -16.24 7.76
C SER A 385 1.18 -16.76 7.87
N SER A 386 1.89 -16.47 8.97
CA SER A 386 3.26 -16.97 9.18
C SER A 386 3.24 -18.45 9.61
N PRO A 387 4.10 -19.30 9.00
CA PRO A 387 4.35 -20.66 9.48
C PRO A 387 4.85 -20.74 10.92
N ALA A 388 5.31 -19.63 11.51
CA ALA A 388 5.70 -19.53 12.91
C ALA A 388 4.51 -19.71 13.87
N PHE A 389 3.30 -19.36 13.44
CA PHE A 389 2.09 -19.42 14.28
C PHE A 389 1.66 -20.86 14.63
N GLU A 390 2.18 -21.87 13.91
CA GLU A 390 2.02 -23.28 14.26
C GLU A 390 2.78 -23.69 15.52
N TYR A 391 3.73 -22.88 16.00
CA TYR A 391 4.54 -23.17 17.20
C TYR A 391 4.16 -22.29 18.39
N MET A 392 2.99 -21.64 18.33
CA MET A 392 2.53 -20.71 19.35
C MET A 392 1.21 -21.14 19.97
N ASN A 393 1.06 -20.89 21.27
CA ASN A 393 -0.21 -20.95 21.98
C ASN A 393 -1.06 -19.74 21.57
N ARG A 394 -1.90 -19.96 20.58
CA ARG A 394 -2.75 -18.93 19.96
C ARG A 394 -3.78 -18.37 20.93
N ASN A 395 -4.26 -19.17 21.87
CA ASN A 395 -5.21 -18.68 22.89
C ASN A 395 -4.58 -17.63 23.81
N GLU A 396 -3.31 -17.79 24.20
CA GLU A 396 -2.59 -16.78 24.97
C GLU A 396 -2.38 -15.50 24.17
N LEU A 397 -2.03 -15.62 22.89
CA LEU A 397 -1.83 -14.47 22.00
C LEU A 397 -3.14 -13.68 21.79
N LEU A 398 -4.24 -14.37 21.48
CA LEU A 398 -5.55 -13.76 21.30
C LEU A 398 -6.07 -13.16 22.61
N LYS A 399 -5.83 -13.81 23.76
CA LYS A 399 -6.23 -13.27 25.05
C LYS A 399 -5.52 -11.96 25.35
N SER A 400 -4.21 -11.93 25.12
CA SER A 400 -3.45 -10.71 25.32
C SER A 400 -3.87 -9.59 24.38
N LEU A 401 -4.23 -9.89 23.13
CA LEU A 401 -4.82 -8.90 22.23
C LEU A 401 -6.08 -8.31 22.85
N CYS A 402 -7.01 -9.16 23.30
CA CYS A 402 -8.26 -8.71 23.92
C CYS A 402 -8.03 -7.85 25.17
N ASP A 403 -6.99 -8.12 25.97
CA ASP A 403 -6.63 -7.30 27.14
C ASP A 403 -6.10 -5.90 26.75
N GLN A 404 -5.59 -5.74 25.53
CA GLN A 404 -5.10 -4.46 25.00
C GLN A 404 -6.17 -3.63 24.28
N LEU A 405 -7.33 -4.23 23.97
CA LEU A 405 -8.44 -3.56 23.31
C LEU A 405 -9.26 -2.77 24.35
N VAL A 406 -8.86 -1.52 24.57
CA VAL A 406 -9.45 -0.63 25.58
C VAL A 406 -10.20 0.51 24.90
N TYR A 407 -11.47 0.68 25.28
CA TYR A 407 -12.33 1.76 24.82
C TYR A 407 -12.54 2.81 25.90
N PRO A 408 -12.48 4.12 25.57
CA PRO A 408 -12.82 5.16 26.52
C PRO A 408 -14.33 5.21 26.75
N ARG A 409 -14.77 5.51 27.98
CA ARG A 409 -16.21 5.72 28.28
C ARG A 409 -16.74 7.05 27.73
N GLN A 410 -15.84 8.01 27.56
CA GLN A 410 -16.15 9.37 27.16
C GLN A 410 -15.22 9.80 26.03
N ILE A 411 -15.77 10.48 25.04
CA ILE A 411 -15.04 10.99 23.88
C ILE A 411 -14.92 12.50 24.05
N GLY A 412 -13.67 12.97 24.20
CA GLY A 412 -13.34 14.38 24.24
C GLY A 412 -12.97 14.91 22.86
N PHE A 413 -13.56 16.03 22.43
CA PHE A 413 -13.22 16.70 21.17
C PHE A 413 -13.46 18.20 21.21
N ASP A 414 -12.68 18.95 20.44
CA ASP A 414 -12.83 20.40 20.33
C ASP A 414 -13.74 20.75 19.16
N PHE A 415 -14.76 21.57 19.42
CA PHE A 415 -15.67 22.07 18.39
C PHE A 415 -15.90 23.57 18.57
N LYS A 416 -15.58 24.35 17.52
CA LYS A 416 -15.71 25.83 17.50
C LYS A 416 -15.10 26.53 18.72
N GLY A 417 -13.98 26.00 19.24
CA GLY A 417 -13.24 26.57 20.36
C GLY A 417 -13.71 26.12 21.75
N GLU A 418 -14.70 25.23 21.83
CA GLU A 418 -15.17 24.61 23.08
C GLU A 418 -14.75 23.14 23.13
N HIS A 419 -14.23 22.70 24.29
CA HIS A 419 -13.96 21.28 24.53
C HIS A 419 -15.24 20.57 24.99
N LYS A 420 -15.67 19.58 24.22
CA LYS A 420 -16.87 18.79 24.49
C LYS A 420 -16.51 17.38 24.88
N VAL A 421 -17.30 16.81 25.79
CA VAL A 421 -17.14 15.44 26.29
C VAL A 421 -18.49 14.75 26.18
N VAL A 422 -18.55 13.67 25.40
CA VAL A 422 -19.79 12.91 25.13
C VAL A 422 -19.60 11.46 25.56
N GLU A 423 -20.59 10.89 26.23
CA GLU A 423 -20.59 9.46 26.52
C GLU A 423 -20.93 8.66 25.26
N TYR A 424 -20.14 7.64 24.98
CA TYR A 424 -20.34 6.75 23.84
C TYR A 424 -20.22 5.30 24.27
N ASN A 425 -21.22 4.50 23.92
CA ASN A 425 -21.28 3.10 24.32
C ASN A 425 -20.57 2.21 23.29
N PHE A 426 -19.25 2.08 23.43
CA PHE A 426 -18.48 1.15 22.62
C PHE A 426 -18.85 -0.32 22.93
N PRO A 427 -18.84 -1.22 21.94
CA PRO A 427 -19.06 -2.63 22.14
C PRO A 427 -17.99 -3.21 23.08
N ALA A 428 -18.42 -4.06 24.00
CA ALA A 428 -17.56 -4.70 24.97
C ALA A 428 -17.18 -6.11 24.50
N ILE A 429 -15.91 -6.50 24.67
CA ILE A 429 -15.46 -7.83 24.31
C ILE A 429 -15.96 -8.85 25.33
N ALA A 430 -16.80 -9.78 24.90
CA ALA A 430 -17.37 -10.84 25.73
C ALA A 430 -16.36 -11.97 26.03
N GLN A 431 -15.28 -11.66 26.77
CA GLN A 431 -14.16 -12.59 27.02
C GLN A 431 -14.51 -13.83 27.86
N HIS A 432 -15.64 -13.82 28.60
CA HIS A 432 -15.97 -14.85 29.59
C HIS A 432 -17.04 -15.85 29.12
N SER A 433 -17.69 -15.56 28.00
CA SER A 433 -18.85 -16.33 27.53
C SER A 433 -18.54 -17.22 26.32
N TYR A 434 -17.40 -17.00 25.65
CA TYR A 434 -17.04 -17.66 24.39
C TYR A 434 -15.54 -17.97 24.33
N PRO A 435 -15.12 -18.91 23.46
CA PRO A 435 -13.71 -19.06 23.10
C PRO A 435 -13.14 -17.72 22.60
N ILE A 436 -11.89 -17.41 22.93
CA ILE A 436 -11.32 -16.07 22.71
C ILE A 436 -11.37 -15.61 21.25
N ALA A 437 -11.18 -16.52 20.29
CA ALA A 437 -11.31 -16.23 18.87
C ALA A 437 -12.75 -15.84 18.48
N GLU A 438 -13.74 -16.51 19.06
CA GLU A 438 -15.16 -16.20 18.88
C GLU A 438 -15.51 -14.85 19.49
N SER A 439 -14.96 -14.52 20.68
CA SER A 439 -15.13 -13.19 21.28
C SER A 439 -14.62 -12.07 20.39
N ILE A 440 -13.52 -12.28 19.64
CA ILE A 440 -13.00 -11.30 18.67
C ILE A 440 -13.92 -11.19 17.46
N ILE A 441 -14.43 -12.31 16.93
CA ILE A 441 -15.38 -12.32 15.81
C ILE A 441 -16.65 -11.53 16.17
N LEU A 442 -17.25 -11.83 17.32
CA LEU A 442 -18.44 -11.12 17.81
C LEU A 442 -18.16 -9.62 17.97
N HIS A 443 -17.02 -9.27 18.56
CA HIS A 443 -16.62 -7.89 18.75
C HIS A 443 -16.40 -7.14 17.42
N LEU A 444 -15.78 -7.78 16.43
CA LEU A 444 -15.62 -7.19 15.09
C LEU A 444 -16.97 -6.97 14.39
N ASN A 445 -17.90 -7.92 14.52
CA ASN A 445 -19.26 -7.74 14.01
C ASN A 445 -19.99 -6.58 14.70
N ASP A 446 -19.84 -6.44 16.02
CA ASP A 446 -20.43 -5.32 16.76
C ASP A 446 -19.84 -3.98 16.31
N ILE A 447 -18.53 -3.91 16.06
CA ILE A 447 -17.88 -2.73 15.46
C ILE A 447 -18.49 -2.45 14.09
N LEU A 448 -18.52 -3.42 13.18
CA LEU A 448 -19.04 -3.25 11.82
C LEU A 448 -20.49 -2.75 11.81
N SER A 449 -21.34 -3.31 12.67
CA SER A 449 -22.73 -2.88 12.80
C SER A 449 -22.86 -1.44 13.29
N ASP A 450 -22.02 -1.02 14.24
CA ASP A 450 -22.01 0.37 14.72
C ASP A 450 -21.42 1.34 13.68
N VAL A 451 -20.41 0.91 12.91
CA VAL A 451 -19.85 1.69 11.78
C VAL A 451 -20.90 1.90 10.70
N GLU A 452 -21.63 0.85 10.29
CA GLU A 452 -22.72 0.95 9.31
C GLU A 452 -23.81 1.91 9.80
N ARG A 453 -24.16 1.87 11.09
CA ARG A 453 -25.10 2.83 11.69
C ARG A 453 -24.58 4.26 11.60
N ILE A 454 -23.30 4.49 11.88
CA ILE A 454 -22.67 5.83 11.78
C ILE A 454 -22.66 6.32 10.33
N GLU A 455 -22.26 5.48 9.37
CA GLU A 455 -22.20 5.82 7.95
C GLU A 455 -23.55 6.31 7.44
N ASN A 456 -24.63 5.60 7.76
CA ASN A 456 -26.00 6.02 7.42
C ASN A 456 -26.39 7.40 7.97
N GLU A 457 -25.95 7.76 9.18
CA GLU A 457 -26.21 9.08 9.75
C GLU A 457 -25.33 10.17 9.12
N VAL A 458 -24.08 9.85 8.81
CA VAL A 458 -23.14 10.75 8.13
C VAL A 458 -23.65 11.10 6.73
N ASP A 459 -24.09 10.11 5.96
CA ASP A 459 -24.65 10.31 4.62
C ASP A 459 -25.86 11.24 4.64
N ARG A 460 -26.76 11.09 5.62
CA ARG A 460 -27.90 12.00 5.81
C ARG A 460 -27.45 13.44 6.08
N ILE A 461 -26.42 13.63 6.91
CA ILE A 461 -25.87 14.95 7.22
C ILE A 461 -25.26 15.59 5.96
N LEU A 462 -24.45 14.83 5.21
CA LEU A 462 -23.78 15.32 4.00
C LEU A 462 -24.78 15.64 2.88
N GLU A 463 -25.77 14.78 2.65
CA GLU A 463 -26.84 15.04 1.67
C GLU A 463 -27.62 16.31 1.99
N SER A 464 -28.00 16.49 3.26
CA SER A 464 -28.71 17.69 3.73
C SER A 464 -27.90 18.96 3.47
N LYS A 465 -26.61 18.93 3.78
CA LYS A 465 -25.69 20.05 3.55
C LYS A 465 -25.50 20.38 2.06
N LEU A 466 -25.32 19.36 1.21
CA LEU A 466 -25.18 19.56 -0.23
C LEU A 466 -26.43 20.20 -0.84
N ARG A 467 -27.63 19.79 -0.39
CA ARG A 467 -28.89 20.40 -0.82
C ARG A 467 -28.99 21.86 -0.37
N GLN A 468 -28.59 22.18 0.87
CA GLN A 468 -28.58 23.56 1.38
C GLN A 468 -27.58 24.45 0.64
N ALA A 469 -26.37 23.95 0.33
CA ALA A 469 -25.36 24.71 -0.39
C ALA A 469 -25.83 25.08 -1.80
N ARG A 470 -26.43 24.13 -2.53
CA ARG A 470 -27.04 24.37 -3.85
C ARG A 470 -28.17 25.38 -3.78
N LEU A 471 -29.00 25.33 -2.74
CA LEU A 471 -30.06 26.32 -2.54
C LEU A 471 -29.49 27.73 -2.37
N ASN A 472 -28.50 27.91 -1.50
CA ASN A 472 -27.89 29.21 -1.22
C ASN A 472 -27.33 29.89 -2.49
N ASP A 473 -26.69 29.14 -3.39
CA ASP A 473 -26.17 29.68 -4.64
C ASP A 473 -27.27 30.09 -5.62
N LYS A 474 -28.35 29.31 -5.70
CA LYS A 474 -29.53 29.66 -6.50
C LYS A 474 -30.28 30.86 -5.92
N GLU A 475 -30.35 31.02 -4.60
CA GLU A 475 -30.92 32.18 -3.93
C GLU A 475 -30.12 33.46 -4.18
N LYS A 476 -28.79 33.39 -4.14
CA LYS A 476 -27.92 34.51 -4.54
C LYS A 476 -28.20 34.94 -5.98
N ASN A 477 -28.40 33.99 -6.88
CA ASN A 477 -28.75 34.30 -8.27
C ASN A 477 -30.12 34.99 -8.36
N LEU A 478 -31.13 34.48 -7.64
CA LEU A 478 -32.46 35.08 -7.59
C LEU A 478 -32.41 36.53 -7.08
N ILE A 479 -31.67 36.79 -6.00
CA ILE A 479 -31.46 38.13 -5.45
C ILE A 479 -30.79 39.05 -6.48
N ARG A 480 -29.72 38.59 -7.14
CA ARG A 480 -29.05 39.38 -8.20
C ARG A 480 -30.00 39.76 -9.33
N LYS A 481 -30.83 38.83 -9.79
CA LYS A 481 -31.83 39.12 -10.84
C LYS A 481 -32.89 40.09 -10.37
N LYS A 482 -33.38 39.92 -9.13
CA LYS A 482 -34.32 40.85 -8.49
C LYS A 482 -33.76 42.27 -8.44
N ASP A 483 -32.55 42.42 -7.92
CA ASP A 483 -31.90 43.73 -7.77
C ASP A 483 -31.60 44.36 -9.14
N SER A 484 -31.24 43.55 -10.14
CA SER A 484 -31.06 43.99 -11.52
C SER A 484 -32.37 44.52 -12.11
N LEU A 485 -33.48 43.79 -11.95
CA LEU A 485 -34.81 44.21 -12.41
C LEU A 485 -35.25 45.51 -11.75
N ILE A 486 -35.04 45.63 -10.44
CA ILE A 486 -35.33 46.85 -9.69
C ILE A 486 -34.50 48.01 -10.23
N SER A 487 -33.20 47.81 -10.46
CA SER A 487 -32.32 48.86 -11.00
C SER A 487 -32.73 49.29 -12.41
N LEU A 488 -33.08 48.33 -13.28
CA LEU A 488 -33.41 48.60 -14.69
C LEU A 488 -34.75 49.34 -14.85
N TYR A 489 -35.77 48.97 -14.05
CA TYR A 489 -37.11 49.57 -14.14
C TYR A 489 -37.34 50.80 -13.24
N ASN A 490 -36.41 51.14 -12.32
CA ASN A 490 -36.45 52.38 -11.55
C ASN A 490 -35.79 53.58 -12.26
N ASN A 491 -35.17 53.39 -13.42
CA ASN A 491 -34.50 54.48 -14.15
C ASN A 491 -35.50 55.54 -14.66
N THR A 492 -35.03 56.79 -14.73
CA THR A 492 -35.70 57.89 -15.44
C THR A 492 -35.00 58.11 -16.79
N PHE A 493 -35.63 58.83 -17.74
CA PHE A 493 -35.26 59.00 -19.17
C PHE A 493 -33.81 59.44 -19.52
N GLU A 494 -32.88 59.46 -18.57
CA GLU A 494 -31.46 59.77 -18.77
C GLU A 494 -30.65 58.57 -19.32
N ASP A 495 -31.20 57.35 -19.29
CA ASP A 495 -30.59 56.15 -19.89
C ASP A 495 -31.13 55.92 -21.31
N GLU A 496 -30.24 55.92 -22.33
CA GLU A 496 -30.59 55.68 -23.74
C GLU A 496 -31.32 54.34 -23.97
N ALA A 497 -31.14 53.35 -23.08
CA ALA A 497 -31.82 52.07 -23.18
C ALA A 497 -33.27 52.11 -22.65
N PHE A 498 -33.61 53.05 -21.76
CA PHE A 498 -34.93 53.16 -21.16
C PHE A 498 -35.85 54.01 -22.04
N ASN A 499 -37.01 53.46 -22.41
CA ASN A 499 -37.94 54.06 -23.37
C ASN A 499 -39.40 53.95 -22.91
N GLU A 500 -40.33 54.50 -23.68
CA GLU A 500 -41.77 54.53 -23.34
C GLU A 500 -42.36 53.14 -23.03
N PHE A 501 -41.92 52.10 -23.74
CA PHE A 501 -42.39 50.72 -23.51
C PHE A 501 -41.98 50.18 -22.14
N HIS A 502 -40.83 50.58 -21.63
CA HIS A 502 -40.41 50.23 -20.27
C HIS A 502 -41.27 50.96 -19.23
N GLN A 503 -41.49 52.26 -19.43
CA GLN A 503 -42.27 53.10 -18.52
C GLN A 503 -43.70 52.58 -18.33
N GLN A 504 -44.33 52.13 -19.41
CA GLN A 504 -45.71 51.62 -19.42
C GLN A 504 -45.90 50.39 -18.51
N VAL A 505 -44.87 49.56 -18.34
CA VAL A 505 -44.94 48.31 -17.55
C VAL A 505 -44.19 48.36 -16.23
N ALA A 506 -43.33 49.35 -16.02
CA ALA A 506 -42.36 49.40 -14.91
C ALA A 506 -42.98 49.15 -13.54
N SER A 507 -44.06 49.88 -13.20
CA SER A 507 -44.72 49.75 -11.89
C SER A 507 -45.28 48.35 -11.64
N ARG A 508 -45.85 47.71 -12.67
CA ARG A 508 -46.40 46.35 -12.58
C ARG A 508 -45.30 45.33 -12.42
N ILE A 509 -44.22 45.42 -13.20
CA ILE A 509 -43.08 44.51 -13.10
C ILE A 509 -42.43 44.64 -11.72
N LEU A 510 -42.19 45.86 -11.23
CA LEU A 510 -41.59 46.08 -9.91
C LEU A 510 -42.45 45.48 -8.78
N ASN A 511 -43.77 45.64 -8.85
CA ASN A 511 -44.70 45.02 -7.90
C ASN A 511 -44.66 43.49 -8.02
N GLN A 512 -44.76 42.94 -9.23
CA GLN A 512 -44.77 41.50 -9.47
C GLN A 512 -43.46 40.83 -9.02
N VAL A 513 -42.32 41.46 -9.24
CA VAL A 513 -40.99 41.00 -8.79
C VAL A 513 -40.94 41.00 -7.26
N SER A 514 -41.44 42.05 -6.61
CA SER A 514 -41.49 42.16 -5.15
C SER A 514 -42.40 41.10 -4.55
N ASP A 515 -43.64 40.99 -5.03
CA ASP A 515 -44.64 40.02 -4.55
C ASP A 515 -44.20 38.57 -4.77
N SER A 516 -43.56 38.28 -5.91
CA SER A 516 -43.04 36.94 -6.21
C SER A 516 -41.84 36.59 -5.33
N PHE A 517 -40.95 37.55 -5.06
CA PHE A 517 -39.83 37.34 -4.16
C PHE A 517 -40.28 37.16 -2.70
N GLU A 518 -41.26 37.94 -2.23
CA GLU A 518 -41.81 37.80 -0.89
C GLU A 518 -42.52 36.45 -0.70
N ARG A 519 -43.31 36.02 -1.69
CA ARG A 519 -43.90 34.67 -1.70
C ARG A 519 -42.85 33.58 -1.57
N TYR A 520 -41.76 33.66 -2.34
CA TYR A 520 -40.64 32.73 -2.24
C TYR A 520 -39.97 32.77 -0.85
N ALA A 521 -39.70 33.97 -0.32
CA ALA A 521 -38.99 34.17 0.93
C ALA A 521 -39.71 33.51 2.13
N ASN A 522 -41.04 33.46 2.09
CA ASN A 522 -41.91 32.89 3.13
C ASN A 522 -42.12 31.37 3.05
N LEU A 523 -41.55 30.68 2.05
CA LEU A 523 -41.63 29.22 1.93
C LEU A 523 -40.76 28.50 2.95
N GLU A 524 -41.17 27.29 3.35
CA GLU A 524 -40.33 26.39 4.16
C GLU A 524 -39.13 25.86 3.34
N LEU A 525 -38.08 25.38 4.03
CA LEU A 525 -36.82 24.99 3.39
C LEU A 525 -37.00 23.99 2.24
N GLN A 526 -37.81 22.93 2.43
CA GLN A 526 -38.02 21.94 1.39
C GLN A 526 -38.76 22.52 0.19
N GLN A 527 -39.76 23.37 0.42
CA GLN A 527 -40.50 24.05 -0.64
C GLN A 527 -39.63 25.07 -1.41
N LYS A 528 -38.67 25.72 -0.73
CA LYS A 528 -37.68 26.59 -1.38
C LYS A 528 -36.80 25.80 -2.35
N ILE A 529 -36.33 24.62 -1.95
CA ILE A 529 -35.53 23.73 -2.80
C ILE A 529 -36.30 23.35 -4.07
N ASP A 530 -37.59 23.03 -3.95
CA ASP A 530 -38.40 22.54 -5.07
C ASP A 530 -38.85 23.65 -6.03
N THR A 531 -38.91 24.92 -5.58
CA THR A 531 -39.49 26.04 -6.34
C THR A 531 -38.48 27.08 -6.82
N ILE A 532 -37.24 27.10 -6.30
CA ILE A 532 -36.25 28.14 -6.62
C ILE A 532 -35.93 28.26 -8.13
N ASP A 533 -36.01 27.18 -8.89
CA ASP A 533 -35.76 27.20 -10.35
C ASP A 533 -36.90 27.88 -11.12
N TYR A 534 -38.15 27.75 -10.64
CA TYR A 534 -39.30 28.45 -11.20
C TYR A 534 -39.13 29.97 -11.05
N PHE A 535 -38.81 30.45 -9.84
CA PHE A 535 -38.60 31.89 -9.60
C PHE A 535 -37.40 32.45 -10.36
N ASN A 536 -36.28 31.71 -10.42
CA ASN A 536 -35.11 32.11 -11.20
C ASN A 536 -35.42 32.22 -12.71
N SER A 537 -36.26 31.34 -13.24
CA SER A 537 -36.70 31.36 -14.63
C SER A 537 -37.67 32.52 -14.89
N CYS A 538 -38.60 32.77 -13.97
CA CYS A 538 -39.49 33.93 -14.05
C CYS A 538 -38.71 35.26 -14.12
N PHE A 539 -37.74 35.46 -13.21
CA PHE A 539 -36.98 36.72 -13.20
C PHE A 539 -36.05 36.85 -14.42
N GLU A 540 -35.59 35.72 -14.98
CA GLU A 540 -34.90 35.74 -16.27
C GLU A 540 -35.81 36.25 -17.38
N SER A 541 -37.07 35.78 -17.43
CA SER A 541 -38.03 36.23 -18.43
C SER A 541 -38.34 37.72 -18.30
N PHE A 542 -38.42 38.28 -17.08
CA PHE A 542 -38.53 39.74 -16.93
C PHE A 542 -37.29 40.49 -17.42
N LEU A 543 -36.08 39.95 -17.21
CA LEU A 543 -34.86 40.57 -17.74
C LEU A 543 -34.81 40.51 -19.27
N GLN A 544 -35.31 39.42 -19.86
CA GLN A 544 -35.45 39.30 -21.31
C GLN A 544 -36.50 40.27 -21.85
N LEU A 545 -37.59 40.48 -21.11
CA LEU A 545 -38.60 41.47 -21.45
C LEU A 545 -38.01 42.88 -21.53
N TYR A 546 -37.22 43.28 -20.54
CA TYR A 546 -36.50 44.56 -20.59
C TYR A 546 -35.63 44.68 -21.86
N LYS A 547 -34.84 43.64 -22.18
CA LYS A 547 -34.01 43.64 -23.40
C LYS A 547 -34.83 43.76 -24.67
N VAL A 548 -35.93 43.02 -24.79
CA VAL A 548 -36.83 43.09 -25.95
C VAL A 548 -37.40 44.50 -26.08
N GLN A 549 -37.85 45.11 -24.96
CA GLN A 549 -38.37 46.48 -24.92
C GLN A 549 -37.36 47.52 -25.38
N THR A 550 -36.07 47.33 -25.07
CA THR A 550 -34.97 48.16 -25.58
C THR A 550 -34.90 48.13 -27.11
N GLU A 551 -35.18 46.98 -27.73
CA GLU A 551 -35.10 46.78 -29.19
C GLU A 551 -36.37 47.18 -29.95
N ILE A 552 -37.53 47.31 -29.27
CA ILE A 552 -38.83 47.60 -29.93
C ILE A 552 -38.75 48.84 -30.83
N PRO A 553 -38.27 50.01 -30.38
CA PRO A 553 -38.24 51.21 -31.24
C PRO A 553 -37.44 51.00 -32.53
N ALA A 554 -36.29 50.34 -32.44
CA ALA A 554 -35.45 50.04 -33.61
C ALA A 554 -36.11 49.03 -34.55
N LYS A 555 -36.76 47.98 -34.01
CA LYS A 555 -37.51 47.00 -34.79
C LYS A 555 -38.71 47.63 -35.50
N LEU A 556 -39.47 48.48 -34.82
CA LEU A 556 -40.59 49.21 -35.41
C LEU A 556 -40.12 50.12 -36.55
N LYS A 557 -39.06 50.90 -36.32
CA LYS A 557 -38.46 51.75 -37.35
C LYS A 557 -37.98 50.94 -38.56
N ARG A 558 -37.31 49.82 -38.33
CA ARG A 558 -36.83 48.94 -39.41
C ARG A 558 -37.96 48.34 -40.23
N LEU A 559 -39.04 47.93 -39.56
CA LEU A 559 -40.24 47.42 -40.22
C LEU A 559 -40.91 48.52 -41.05
N ASP A 560 -41.03 49.72 -40.50
CA ASP A 560 -41.56 50.90 -41.16
C ASP A 560 -40.79 51.24 -42.46
N GLU A 561 -39.45 51.28 -42.36
CA GLU A 561 -38.55 51.47 -43.50
C GLU A 561 -38.71 50.36 -44.55
N ALA A 562 -38.79 49.10 -44.13
CA ALA A 562 -38.96 47.97 -45.05
C ALA A 562 -40.26 48.06 -45.85
N TYR A 563 -41.34 48.56 -45.24
CA TYR A 563 -42.64 48.75 -45.87
C TYR A 563 -42.78 50.09 -46.62
N THR A 564 -41.74 50.92 -46.65
CA THR A 564 -41.73 52.20 -47.37
C THR A 564 -40.84 52.10 -48.59
N ARG A 565 -41.32 52.60 -49.72
CA ARG A 565 -40.49 52.79 -50.93
C ARG A 565 -40.56 54.21 -51.41
N THR A 566 -39.47 54.66 -52.03
CA THR A 566 -39.45 55.94 -52.74
C THR A 566 -39.91 55.73 -54.18
N VAL A 567 -40.95 56.44 -54.57
CA VAL A 567 -41.46 56.47 -55.94
C VAL A 567 -41.41 57.88 -56.49
N TRP A 568 -40.98 58.00 -57.74
CA TRP A 568 -41.02 59.28 -58.45
C TRP A 568 -42.47 59.68 -58.70
N ASN A 569 -42.90 60.84 -58.19
CA ASN A 569 -44.22 61.38 -58.49
C ASN A 569 -44.13 62.28 -59.75
N PRO A 570 -44.68 61.85 -60.90
CA PRO A 570 -44.58 62.61 -62.15
C PRO A 570 -45.43 63.89 -62.14
N TYR A 571 -46.36 64.06 -61.19
CA TYR A 571 -47.20 65.25 -61.07
C TYR A 571 -46.56 66.35 -60.22
N THR A 572 -45.75 65.99 -59.23
CA THR A 572 -45.05 66.95 -58.36
C THR A 572 -43.57 67.10 -58.70
N MET A 573 -43.04 66.26 -59.60
CA MET A 573 -41.61 66.19 -59.97
C MET A 573 -40.70 66.04 -58.74
N THR A 574 -41.15 65.25 -57.77
CA THR A 574 -40.41 64.96 -56.54
C THR A 574 -40.50 63.49 -56.20
N ASP A 575 -39.48 62.99 -55.50
CA ASP A 575 -39.54 61.70 -54.84
C ASP A 575 -40.59 61.75 -53.72
N MET A 576 -41.53 60.79 -53.75
CA MET A 576 -42.57 60.62 -52.75
C MET A 576 -42.40 59.27 -52.08
N GLN A 577 -42.57 59.22 -50.76
CA GLN A 577 -42.61 57.95 -50.03
C GLN A 577 -44.01 57.33 -50.19
N GLU A 578 -44.05 56.08 -50.62
CA GLU A 578 -45.26 55.27 -50.76
C GLU A 578 -45.15 54.04 -49.86
N ARG A 579 -46.23 53.73 -49.15
CA ARG A 579 -46.35 52.51 -48.36
C ARG A 579 -46.64 51.33 -49.28
N MET A 580 -45.76 50.34 -49.23
CA MET A 580 -45.98 49.04 -49.86
C MET A 580 -46.96 48.23 -49.01
N LYS A 581 -47.86 47.49 -49.66
CA LYS A 581 -48.79 46.57 -48.98
C LYS A 581 -49.56 47.25 -47.85
N GLU A 582 -50.06 48.45 -48.14
CA GLU A 582 -50.64 49.38 -47.18
C GLU A 582 -51.68 48.71 -46.26
N ARG A 583 -52.48 47.78 -46.78
CA ARG A 583 -53.49 47.07 -45.97
C ARG A 583 -52.89 46.11 -44.96
N VAL A 584 -51.82 45.41 -45.31
CA VAL A 584 -51.11 44.50 -44.39
C VAL A 584 -50.44 45.32 -43.31
N TYR A 585 -49.75 46.41 -43.69
CA TYR A 585 -49.09 47.29 -42.75
C TYR A 585 -50.07 47.97 -41.79
N ASN A 586 -51.16 48.56 -42.31
CA ASN A 586 -52.19 49.19 -41.49
C ASN A 586 -52.90 48.19 -40.56
N ALA A 587 -53.09 46.94 -41.00
CA ALA A 587 -53.64 45.88 -40.13
C ALA A 587 -52.72 45.61 -38.92
N TYR A 588 -51.40 45.65 -39.13
CA TYR A 588 -50.42 45.55 -38.06
C TYR A 588 -50.37 46.80 -37.17
N GLU A 589 -50.14 47.96 -37.76
CA GLU A 589 -49.91 49.24 -37.07
C GLU A 589 -51.14 49.69 -36.26
N LEU A 590 -52.34 49.54 -36.83
CA LEU A 590 -53.57 50.05 -36.21
C LEU A 590 -54.30 49.00 -35.34
N ASN A 591 -54.04 47.70 -35.53
CA ASN A 591 -54.79 46.65 -34.82
C ASN A 591 -53.89 45.71 -34.01
N ILE A 592 -52.92 45.04 -34.64
CA ILE A 592 -52.13 43.99 -33.96
C ILE A 592 -51.18 44.59 -32.93
N LEU A 593 -50.39 45.59 -33.31
CA LEU A 593 -49.38 46.18 -32.44
C LEU A 593 -50.03 46.84 -31.19
N PRO A 594 -51.08 47.69 -31.32
CA PRO A 594 -51.74 48.25 -30.14
C PRO A 594 -52.42 47.21 -29.25
N PHE A 595 -53.03 46.17 -29.84
CA PHE A 595 -53.62 45.07 -29.08
C PHE A 595 -52.57 44.34 -28.24
N TYR A 596 -51.43 44.03 -28.86
CA TYR A 596 -50.37 43.26 -28.23
C TYR A 596 -49.61 44.07 -27.17
N LEU A 597 -49.33 45.35 -27.43
CA LEU A 597 -48.74 46.24 -26.43
C LEU A 597 -49.65 46.41 -25.21
N LYS A 598 -50.96 46.58 -25.44
CA LYS A 598 -51.94 46.63 -24.34
C LYS A 598 -52.03 45.33 -23.56
N ASP A 599 -51.89 44.18 -24.23
CA ASP A 599 -51.81 42.88 -23.56
C ASP A 599 -50.57 42.80 -22.65
N MET A 600 -49.41 43.26 -23.12
CA MET A 600 -48.19 43.39 -22.32
C MET A 600 -48.28 44.44 -21.20
N GLU A 601 -49.16 45.43 -21.30
CA GLU A 601 -49.41 46.38 -20.21
C GLU A 601 -50.38 45.81 -19.15
N SER A 602 -51.33 44.98 -19.56
CA SER A 602 -52.50 44.64 -18.74
C SER A 602 -52.32 43.39 -17.87
N SER A 603 -51.54 42.40 -18.31
CA SER A 603 -51.11 41.24 -17.50
C SER A 603 -49.63 40.95 -17.80
N VAL A 604 -48.80 40.94 -16.76
CA VAL A 604 -47.40 40.49 -16.84
C VAL A 604 -47.10 39.81 -15.51
N ASP A 605 -47.10 38.48 -15.53
CA ASP A 605 -46.78 37.65 -14.38
C ASP A 605 -45.74 36.58 -14.73
N CYS A 606 -45.38 35.76 -13.75
CA CYS A 606 -44.36 34.73 -13.92
C CYS A 606 -44.78 33.62 -14.89
N ASP A 607 -46.09 33.44 -15.10
CA ASP A 607 -46.60 32.37 -15.92
C ASP A 607 -46.65 32.84 -17.39
N ASP A 608 -47.05 34.09 -17.66
CA ASP A 608 -47.35 34.57 -19.03
C ASP A 608 -46.22 35.36 -19.74
N VAL A 609 -45.23 35.88 -19.00
CA VAL A 609 -44.19 36.76 -19.58
C VAL A 609 -43.39 36.09 -20.70
N ALA A 610 -43.07 34.80 -20.57
CA ALA A 610 -42.29 34.08 -21.57
C ALA A 610 -43.09 33.88 -22.88
N ALA A 611 -44.38 33.55 -22.77
CA ALA A 611 -45.26 33.38 -23.92
C ALA A 611 -45.47 34.72 -24.65
N LYS A 612 -45.62 35.83 -23.90
CA LYS A 612 -45.66 37.17 -24.48
C LYS A 612 -44.38 37.46 -25.27
N LEU A 613 -43.19 37.28 -24.69
CA LEU A 613 -41.94 37.53 -25.41
C LEU A 613 -41.84 36.82 -26.77
N LEU A 614 -42.24 35.54 -26.82
CA LEU A 614 -42.28 34.78 -28.05
C LEU A 614 -43.29 35.35 -29.06
N ASN A 615 -44.46 35.77 -28.59
CA ASN A 615 -45.51 36.35 -29.42
C ASN A 615 -45.04 37.64 -30.12
N PHE A 616 -44.31 38.52 -29.44
CA PHE A 616 -43.77 39.74 -30.06
C PHE A 616 -42.83 39.41 -31.22
N GLU A 617 -41.86 38.52 -31.00
CA GLU A 617 -40.91 38.10 -32.02
C GLU A 617 -41.59 37.40 -33.20
N MET A 618 -42.61 36.58 -32.94
CA MET A 618 -43.39 35.94 -33.98
C MET A 618 -44.14 36.95 -34.84
N ILE A 619 -44.80 37.95 -34.23
CA ILE A 619 -45.49 39.01 -34.95
C ILE A 619 -44.49 39.79 -35.81
N TYR A 620 -43.38 40.25 -35.24
CA TYR A 620 -42.36 41.02 -35.95
C TYR A 620 -41.77 40.25 -37.14
N ARG A 621 -41.34 39.00 -36.92
CA ARG A 621 -40.79 38.14 -37.99
C ARG A 621 -41.82 37.90 -39.08
N ARG A 622 -43.08 37.63 -38.73
CA ARG A 622 -44.13 37.39 -39.71
C ARG A 622 -44.39 38.62 -40.57
N MET A 623 -44.35 39.81 -39.99
CA MET A 623 -44.48 41.05 -40.74
C MET A 623 -43.30 41.26 -41.69
N MET A 624 -42.07 40.93 -41.30
CA MET A 624 -40.92 40.96 -42.20
C MET A 624 -41.05 39.95 -43.36
N GLU A 625 -41.55 38.74 -43.11
CA GLU A 625 -41.79 37.73 -44.15
C GLU A 625 -42.87 38.16 -45.14
N LEU A 626 -43.99 38.70 -44.63
CA LEU A 626 -45.09 39.19 -45.45
C LEU A 626 -44.67 40.32 -46.38
N ARG A 627 -43.56 41.02 -46.08
CA ARG A 627 -43.02 42.05 -46.95
C ARG A 627 -42.48 41.50 -48.27
N GLU A 628 -41.97 40.27 -48.27
CA GLU A 628 -41.33 39.62 -49.42
C GLU A 628 -42.29 38.71 -50.21
N GLN A 629 -43.41 38.29 -49.61
CA GLN A 629 -44.39 37.35 -50.22
C GLN A 629 -45.41 38.05 -51.15
N ASP A 630 -46.10 37.34 -52.05
CA ASP A 630 -47.27 37.92 -52.72
C ASP A 630 -48.46 37.96 -51.74
N THR A 631 -48.95 39.16 -51.42
CA THR A 631 -49.99 39.39 -50.41
C THR A 631 -51.36 39.73 -51.00
N LYS A 632 -51.57 39.64 -52.32
CA LYS A 632 -52.83 40.08 -52.96
C LYS A 632 -54.08 39.44 -52.35
N ASP A 633 -54.06 38.13 -52.09
CA ASP A 633 -55.19 37.41 -51.51
C ASP A 633 -55.41 37.76 -50.03
N ILE A 634 -54.32 37.99 -49.30
CA ILE A 634 -54.33 38.45 -47.90
C ILE A 634 -54.94 39.86 -47.84
N GLU A 635 -54.51 40.79 -48.70
CA GLU A 635 -55.01 42.16 -48.78
C GLU A 635 -56.46 42.27 -49.25
N ARG A 636 -56.92 41.30 -50.05
CA ARG A 636 -58.34 41.15 -50.40
C ARG A 636 -59.15 40.69 -49.19
N SER A 637 -58.62 39.74 -48.43
CA SER A 637 -59.26 39.20 -47.23
C SER A 637 -59.31 40.21 -46.08
N LEU A 638 -58.31 41.07 -45.94
CA LEU A 638 -58.27 42.17 -44.95
C LEU A 638 -59.27 43.29 -45.23
N ARG A 639 -59.95 43.30 -46.39
CA ARG A 639 -60.86 44.38 -46.78
C ARG A 639 -62.12 44.39 -45.91
N GLY A 640 -62.21 45.36 -45.00
CA GLY A 640 -63.36 45.55 -44.10
C GLY A 640 -63.33 44.70 -42.82
N LEU A 641 -62.19 44.06 -42.50
CA LEU A 641 -62.01 43.35 -41.24
C LEU A 641 -61.47 44.30 -40.16
N ASN A 642 -62.23 44.43 -39.06
CA ASN A 642 -61.84 45.24 -37.89
C ASN A 642 -61.58 44.39 -36.62
N SER A 643 -61.71 43.06 -36.71
CA SER A 643 -61.52 42.17 -35.55
C SER A 643 -60.09 41.66 -35.50
N THR A 644 -59.34 41.99 -34.45
CA THR A 644 -57.92 41.60 -34.27
C THR A 644 -57.71 40.08 -34.37
N THR A 645 -58.60 39.27 -33.80
CA THR A 645 -58.52 37.80 -33.87
C THR A 645 -58.62 37.28 -35.30
N ARG A 646 -59.52 37.86 -36.12
CA ARG A 646 -59.65 37.51 -37.53
C ARG A 646 -58.47 38.01 -38.36
N ILE A 647 -57.93 39.18 -38.02
CA ILE A 647 -56.72 39.72 -38.67
C ILE A 647 -55.52 38.81 -38.41
N LEU A 648 -55.32 38.34 -37.17
CA LEU A 648 -54.25 37.38 -36.83
C LEU A 648 -54.39 36.07 -37.62
N GLN A 649 -55.59 35.53 -37.75
CA GLN A 649 -55.86 34.33 -38.57
C GLN A 649 -55.54 34.55 -40.05
N VAL A 650 -55.96 35.68 -40.62
CA VAL A 650 -55.72 36.02 -42.04
C VAL A 650 -54.22 36.22 -42.32
N LEU A 651 -53.48 36.75 -41.36
CA LEU A 651 -52.02 36.92 -41.45
C LEU A 651 -51.24 35.65 -41.09
N ASN A 652 -51.94 34.59 -40.67
CA ASN A 652 -51.39 33.32 -40.21
C ASN A 652 -50.44 33.49 -39.01
N ILE A 653 -50.83 34.32 -38.05
CA ILE A 653 -50.13 34.53 -36.77
C ILE A 653 -50.87 33.74 -35.69
N ASN A 654 -50.25 32.67 -35.20
CA ASN A 654 -50.76 31.88 -34.09
C ASN A 654 -50.01 32.28 -32.83
N LEU A 655 -50.66 33.05 -31.95
CA LEU A 655 -50.07 33.45 -30.68
C LEU A 655 -50.05 32.25 -29.71
N HIS A 656 -48.96 32.09 -28.97
CA HIS A 656 -48.89 31.22 -27.81
C HIS A 656 -49.85 31.75 -26.74
N SER A 657 -50.82 30.92 -26.37
CA SER A 657 -51.59 31.06 -25.13
C SER A 657 -50.93 30.21 -24.06
N ASN A 658 -50.91 30.72 -22.83
CA ASN A 658 -50.74 29.86 -21.67
C ASN A 658 -51.90 28.88 -21.53
#